data_AF-A0A151J961-F1
#
_entry.id   AF-A0A151J961-F1
#
_cell.length_a   1.000
_cell.length_b   1.000
_cell.length_c   1.000
_cell.angle_alpha   90.00
_cell.angle_beta   90.00
_cell.angle_gamma   90.00
#
_symmetry.space_group_name_H-M   'P 1'
#
loop_
_entity.id
_entity.type
_entity.pdbx_description
1 polymer ?
#
loop_
_entity_poly.entity_id
_entity_poly.type
_entity_poly.pdbx_seq_one_letter_code
_entity_poly.pdbx_strand_id
1 'polypeptide(L)'
;IIKNLKKSNIPVNEEEEQIRKLKEAAEIIINDVKKKDYNITEYPAADKFFDCLEEYIPTSLFKFLWLLVTPDKAVKVDWNKKIIAIAHSIVSAMLPRSIISPLQLGFGVTLYYRFGSKDLIEILSSLGFCSSYKDVLLFQASAINVQIEPAMSACFGQFAFDNADHVCTLDGSNTFHCMGGIQIVISYNAVQHQKIPKLNKLPKSQTFVSKSTVTIKYFTKHPEKNFGDLHFEKLEGCDLTGKKYIQNIKLSAVDFLWLYSKFANIEKSTGWNHFMEEITKAEPFEKNKVICLPFTCAPPSNVDTVYTSLLLAYSKAKASNFKNVYVTFDLPLYIKALEVTMTANDDRLKNVKPILGGFHLLMSYMGAIGHIMDGSGIKEIVTLIYAENSIKYILNGHVFARALRAHVQIHAALAHSVLSMINCTEDEKELMTSLQEKIGNANISSDLNDPSYAAILQKFNDKLQELSADENPTNKLWVQYFQMVTLIKRFIEAVRCTSWDDYLKCIIQMLSIFHAARHNLYAKCAHLYVQEMLQLNVDEHLQYISHFSVRRTDKFYCAIFSDQAIETSLMKVFKDPGRGLTHGRGTTEADTAKWILSMPVFLDIFQSCQDYCKVAVFGTSEQHKSDMHDDGGVTRVKRDNADFNKINAWLNDNSPFRTTNQLVSLGTGVIGDNKVNCFKAFEVGTEAVQRVFGHKISDIKVGRKYRVQPLSIMTSKIKINDKDVPIDPTLLFQRMCLVKKDDVELKNFFQYELAPYPLSIFDENGMRKNVKSDFYDTFTTCGKTFTCKYFLCYRWRVFTS
;
A
#
# COMPACT_ATOMS: atom_id res chain seq x y z
N ILE A 1 -48.13 -22.56 -0.27
CA ILE A 1 -48.00 -23.49 -1.42
C ILE A 1 -49.10 -24.57 -1.42
N ILE A 2 -49.59 -25.03 -0.25
CA ILE A 2 -50.65 -26.07 -0.17
C ILE A 2 -52.10 -25.57 -0.42
N LYS A 3 -52.35 -24.28 -0.66
CA LYS A 3 -53.74 -23.75 -0.80
C LYS A 3 -54.21 -23.38 -2.22
N ASN A 4 -53.37 -23.53 -3.26
CA ASN A 4 -53.71 -23.07 -4.62
C ASN A 4 -53.61 -24.12 -5.75
N LEU A 5 -53.72 -25.42 -5.43
CA LEU A 5 -53.74 -26.49 -6.45
C LEU A 5 -55.15 -26.88 -6.94
N LYS A 6 -56.18 -26.05 -6.72
CA LYS A 6 -57.57 -26.33 -7.18
C LYS A 6 -57.88 -25.99 -8.64
N LYS A 7 -56.88 -25.96 -9.54
CA LYS A 7 -57.10 -25.73 -10.98
C LYS A 7 -56.24 -26.66 -11.84
N SER A 8 -56.50 -27.96 -11.74
CA SER A 8 -56.17 -28.94 -12.78
C SER A 8 -57.09 -30.14 -12.62
N ASN A 9 -57.75 -30.59 -13.70
CA ASN A 9 -58.54 -31.82 -13.74
C ASN A 9 -57.61 -33.04 -13.62
N ILE A 10 -57.12 -33.30 -12.41
CA ILE A 10 -56.39 -34.51 -12.04
C ILE A 10 -57.36 -35.37 -11.23
N PRO A 11 -57.54 -36.68 -11.52
CA PRO A 11 -58.41 -37.54 -10.74
C PRO A 11 -57.92 -37.62 -9.28
N VAL A 12 -58.83 -37.54 -8.32
CA VAL A 12 -58.56 -37.49 -6.86
C VAL A 12 -57.55 -38.55 -6.38
N ASN A 13 -57.52 -39.72 -7.03
CA ASN A 13 -56.60 -40.82 -6.75
C ASN A 13 -55.12 -40.52 -7.11
N GLU A 14 -54.85 -39.74 -8.16
CA GLU A 14 -53.48 -39.37 -8.55
C GLU A 14 -52.89 -38.30 -7.63
N GLU A 15 -53.71 -37.36 -7.14
CA GLU A 15 -53.27 -36.34 -6.18
C GLU A 15 -52.93 -36.99 -4.83
N GLU A 16 -53.73 -37.94 -4.36
CA GLU A 16 -53.46 -38.72 -3.15
C GLU A 16 -52.18 -39.56 -3.26
N GLU A 17 -51.96 -40.20 -4.41
CA GLU A 17 -50.75 -40.99 -4.70
C GLU A 17 -49.48 -40.11 -4.78
N GLN A 18 -49.58 -38.91 -5.35
CA GLN A 18 -48.49 -37.92 -5.34
C GLN A 18 -48.14 -37.48 -3.92
N ILE A 19 -49.15 -37.20 -3.10
CA ILE A 19 -48.97 -36.84 -1.68
C ILE A 19 -48.32 -38.00 -0.92
N ARG A 20 -48.70 -39.25 -1.19
CA ARG A 20 -48.08 -40.45 -0.58
C ARG A 20 -46.60 -40.54 -0.89
N LYS A 21 -46.21 -40.39 -2.16
CA LYS A 21 -44.79 -40.40 -2.59
C LYS A 21 -43.98 -39.27 -1.94
N LEU A 22 -44.57 -38.08 -1.79
CA LEU A 22 -43.92 -36.96 -1.10
C LEU A 22 -43.72 -37.24 0.39
N LYS A 23 -44.70 -37.88 1.05
CA LYS A 23 -44.58 -38.30 2.46
C LYS A 23 -43.46 -39.33 2.63
N GLU A 24 -43.39 -40.34 1.76
CA GLU A 24 -42.34 -41.36 1.79
C GLU A 24 -40.95 -40.74 1.59
N ALA A 25 -40.79 -39.83 0.62
CA ALA A 25 -39.55 -39.11 0.41
C ALA A 25 -39.16 -38.24 1.63
N ALA A 26 -40.14 -37.56 2.24
CA ALA A 26 -39.92 -36.77 3.44
C ALA A 26 -39.52 -37.64 4.63
N GLU A 27 -40.14 -38.82 4.83
CA GLU A 27 -39.79 -39.75 5.90
C GLU A 27 -38.36 -40.29 5.77
N ILE A 28 -37.93 -40.62 4.55
CA ILE A 28 -36.53 -41.00 4.27
C ILE A 28 -35.59 -39.88 4.72
N ILE A 29 -35.84 -38.65 4.27
CA ILE A 29 -35.02 -37.48 4.62
C ILE A 29 -35.03 -37.23 6.14
N ILE A 30 -36.19 -37.28 6.79
CA ILE A 30 -36.33 -37.06 8.23
C ILE A 30 -35.52 -38.09 9.02
N ASN A 31 -35.61 -39.37 8.63
CA ASN A 31 -34.89 -40.44 9.30
C ASN A 31 -33.38 -40.28 9.12
N ASP A 32 -32.91 -39.94 7.92
CA ASP A 32 -31.48 -39.75 7.65
C ASP A 32 -30.91 -38.53 8.37
N VAL A 33 -31.67 -37.42 8.46
CA VAL A 33 -31.27 -36.24 9.26
C VAL A 33 -31.15 -36.61 10.74
N LYS A 34 -32.11 -37.37 11.29
CA LYS A 34 -32.12 -37.74 12.72
C LYS A 34 -31.06 -38.78 13.09
N LYS A 35 -30.66 -39.65 12.15
CA LYS A 35 -29.63 -40.70 12.37
C LYS A 35 -28.21 -40.16 12.31
N LYS A 36 -28.01 -38.95 11.82
CA LYS A 36 -26.69 -38.36 11.65
C LYS A 36 -26.20 -37.78 12.98
N ASP A 37 -24.96 -38.08 13.35
CA ASP A 37 -24.35 -37.54 14.55
C ASP A 37 -23.81 -36.13 14.32
N TYR A 38 -24.21 -35.20 15.18
CA TYR A 38 -23.80 -33.80 15.13
C TYR A 38 -23.02 -33.42 16.39
N ASN A 39 -21.87 -32.76 16.23
CA ASN A 39 -21.11 -32.24 17.36
C ASN A 39 -21.76 -30.95 17.89
N ILE A 40 -22.18 -30.98 19.15
CA ILE A 40 -22.78 -29.84 19.85
C ILE A 40 -21.93 -29.31 21.02
N THR A 41 -20.78 -29.96 21.29
CA THR A 41 -19.89 -29.64 22.41
C THR A 41 -18.69 -28.80 21.97
N GLU A 42 -18.38 -28.78 20.68
CA GLU A 42 -17.25 -28.05 20.10
C GLU A 42 -17.68 -27.33 18.83
N TYR A 43 -17.10 -26.16 18.61
CA TYR A 43 -17.15 -25.46 17.33
C TYR A 43 -16.00 -25.90 16.41
N PRO A 44 -16.15 -25.79 15.08
CA PRO A 44 -15.03 -25.94 14.16
C PRO A 44 -13.87 -25.01 14.50
N ALA A 45 -12.69 -25.36 14.01
CA ALA A 45 -11.55 -24.45 14.00
C ALA A 45 -11.89 -23.19 13.19
N ALA A 46 -11.35 -22.03 13.62
CA ALA A 46 -11.73 -20.71 13.10
C ALA A 46 -11.60 -20.60 11.57
N ASP A 47 -10.51 -21.13 11.02
CA ASP A 47 -10.20 -21.15 9.59
C ASP A 47 -10.97 -22.22 8.80
N LYS A 48 -11.57 -23.21 9.48
CA LYS A 48 -12.30 -24.35 8.88
C LYS A 48 -13.82 -24.25 9.02
N PHE A 49 -14.34 -23.08 9.38
CA PHE A 49 -15.79 -22.87 9.58
C PHE A 49 -16.64 -23.12 8.33
N PHE A 50 -16.04 -23.04 7.14
CA PHE A 50 -16.72 -23.25 5.85
C PHE A 50 -16.17 -24.46 5.08
N ASP A 51 -15.35 -25.29 5.72
CA ASP A 51 -14.80 -26.51 5.13
C ASP A 51 -15.78 -27.68 5.34
N CYS A 52 -15.83 -28.60 4.38
CA CYS A 52 -16.60 -29.84 4.45
C CYS A 52 -18.05 -29.66 4.91
N LEU A 53 -18.72 -28.57 4.51
CA LEU A 53 -20.10 -28.28 4.92
C LEU A 53 -21.10 -29.36 4.49
N GLU A 54 -20.78 -30.07 3.40
CA GLU A 54 -21.52 -31.23 2.91
C GLU A 54 -21.61 -32.35 3.95
N GLU A 55 -20.61 -32.47 4.84
CA GLU A 55 -20.61 -33.46 5.92
C GLU A 55 -21.71 -33.20 6.96
N TYR A 56 -22.37 -32.05 6.98
CA TYR A 56 -23.50 -31.76 7.88
C TYR A 56 -24.85 -32.12 7.25
N ILE A 57 -24.86 -32.51 5.98
CA ILE A 57 -26.06 -32.77 5.19
C ILE A 57 -26.17 -34.29 4.94
N PRO A 58 -27.35 -34.91 5.08
CA PRO A 58 -27.55 -36.28 4.62
C PRO A 58 -27.62 -36.37 3.10
N THR A 59 -27.08 -37.45 2.53
CA THR A 59 -27.05 -37.67 1.07
C THR A 59 -28.44 -37.62 0.44
N SER A 60 -29.48 -38.11 1.14
CA SER A 60 -30.87 -38.06 0.68
C SER A 60 -31.39 -36.63 0.53
N LEU A 61 -31.17 -35.76 1.53
CA LEU A 61 -31.53 -34.35 1.47
C LEU A 61 -30.79 -33.61 0.36
N PHE A 62 -29.48 -33.86 0.23
CA PHE A 62 -28.67 -33.23 -0.82
C PHE A 62 -29.17 -33.62 -2.22
N LYS A 63 -29.39 -34.92 -2.48
CA LYS A 63 -29.91 -35.41 -3.76
C LYS A 63 -31.31 -34.86 -4.06
N PHE A 64 -32.19 -34.79 -3.06
CA PHE A 64 -33.52 -34.24 -3.23
C PHE A 64 -33.47 -32.76 -3.63
N LEU A 65 -32.68 -31.94 -2.92
CA LEU A 65 -32.52 -30.52 -3.25
C LEU A 65 -31.82 -30.30 -4.59
N TRP A 66 -30.88 -31.17 -4.96
CA TRP A 66 -30.27 -31.16 -6.29
C TRP A 66 -31.34 -31.35 -7.37
N LEU A 67 -32.13 -32.42 -7.28
CA LEU A 67 -33.23 -32.68 -8.22
C LEU A 67 -34.28 -31.56 -8.25
N LEU A 68 -34.48 -30.84 -7.14
CA LEU A 68 -35.42 -29.72 -7.08
C LEU A 68 -34.86 -28.45 -7.75
N VAL A 69 -33.56 -28.18 -7.60
CA VAL A 69 -32.96 -26.90 -7.97
C VAL A 69 -32.39 -26.91 -9.38
N THR A 70 -31.84 -28.03 -9.86
CA THR A 70 -31.07 -28.11 -11.12
C THR A 70 -31.78 -28.50 -12.42
N PRO A 71 -33.06 -28.94 -12.51
CA PRO A 71 -33.65 -29.51 -13.75
C PRO A 71 -33.45 -28.68 -15.03
N ASP A 72 -33.56 -27.35 -14.95
CA ASP A 72 -33.47 -26.44 -16.11
C ASP A 72 -32.42 -25.33 -15.90
N LYS A 73 -31.39 -25.58 -15.09
CA LYS A 73 -30.41 -24.54 -14.74
C LYS A 73 -29.20 -24.54 -15.65
N ALA A 74 -28.77 -23.33 -16.03
CA ALA A 74 -27.52 -23.12 -16.75
C ALA A 74 -26.30 -23.53 -15.90
N VAL A 75 -25.33 -24.19 -16.56
CA VAL A 75 -24.09 -24.71 -15.97
C VAL A 75 -23.18 -23.62 -15.38
N LYS A 76 -23.39 -22.34 -15.75
CA LYS A 76 -22.52 -21.21 -15.36
C LYS A 76 -22.59 -20.79 -13.89
N VAL A 77 -23.57 -21.27 -13.11
CA VAL A 77 -23.72 -20.90 -11.68
C VAL A 77 -23.35 -22.10 -10.81
N ASP A 78 -22.55 -21.85 -9.77
CA ASP A 78 -22.24 -22.85 -8.75
C ASP A 78 -23.47 -23.08 -7.85
N TRP A 79 -24.29 -24.07 -8.21
CA TRP A 79 -25.52 -24.43 -7.51
C TRP A 79 -25.26 -25.23 -6.23
N ASN A 80 -24.09 -25.87 -6.09
CA ASN A 80 -23.73 -26.65 -4.90
C ASN A 80 -23.81 -25.77 -3.64
N LYS A 81 -23.20 -24.59 -3.67
CA LYS A 81 -23.20 -23.66 -2.52
C LYS A 81 -24.59 -23.25 -2.08
N LYS A 82 -25.49 -22.97 -3.05
CA LYS A 82 -26.88 -22.59 -2.77
C LYS A 82 -27.65 -23.75 -2.17
N ILE A 83 -27.47 -24.96 -2.70
CA ILE A 83 -28.10 -26.18 -2.19
C ILE A 83 -27.61 -26.47 -0.76
N ILE A 84 -26.31 -26.36 -0.49
CA ILE A 84 -25.73 -26.52 0.84
C ILE A 84 -26.34 -25.52 1.82
N ALA A 85 -26.43 -24.23 1.46
CA ALA A 85 -27.04 -23.21 2.33
C ALA A 85 -28.52 -23.52 2.66
N ILE A 86 -29.30 -23.95 1.68
CA ILE A 86 -30.70 -24.37 1.89
C ILE A 86 -30.76 -25.60 2.80
N ALA A 87 -29.91 -26.60 2.55
CA ALA A 87 -29.86 -27.82 3.33
C ALA A 87 -29.51 -27.55 4.80
N HIS A 88 -28.49 -26.71 5.06
CA HIS A 88 -28.15 -26.27 6.42
C HIS A 88 -29.34 -25.58 7.12
N SER A 89 -30.10 -24.76 6.39
CA SER A 89 -31.28 -24.08 6.93
C SER A 89 -32.38 -25.08 7.29
N ILE A 90 -32.63 -26.07 6.44
CA ILE A 90 -33.59 -27.16 6.69
C ILE A 90 -33.16 -28.00 7.90
N VAL A 91 -31.91 -28.48 7.93
CA VAL A 91 -31.39 -29.30 9.03
C VAL A 91 -31.45 -28.54 10.36
N SER A 92 -31.07 -27.26 10.37
CA SER A 92 -31.10 -26.44 11.58
C SER A 92 -32.53 -26.17 12.07
N ALA A 93 -33.49 -26.01 11.14
CA ALA A 93 -34.90 -25.88 11.49
C ALA A 93 -35.50 -27.19 12.03
N MET A 94 -35.05 -28.34 11.54
CA MET A 94 -35.48 -29.66 12.02
C MET A 94 -34.88 -30.00 13.39
N LEU A 95 -33.66 -29.53 13.69
CA LEU A 95 -32.87 -29.92 14.86
C LEU A 95 -32.35 -28.70 15.66
N PRO A 96 -33.19 -27.74 16.10
CA PRO A 96 -32.74 -26.44 16.62
C PRO A 96 -31.85 -26.49 17.87
N ARG A 97 -31.78 -27.61 18.59
CA ARG A 97 -30.92 -27.81 19.77
C ARG A 97 -29.89 -28.92 19.62
N SER A 98 -29.91 -29.62 18.49
CA SER A 98 -29.10 -30.84 18.27
C SER A 98 -28.07 -30.67 17.17
N ILE A 99 -27.95 -29.49 16.55
CA ILE A 99 -26.90 -29.15 15.61
C ILE A 99 -26.33 -27.77 15.90
N ILE A 100 -25.03 -27.61 15.72
CA ILE A 100 -24.39 -26.31 15.52
C ILE A 100 -24.08 -26.23 14.03
N SER A 101 -24.83 -25.42 13.29
CA SER A 101 -24.62 -25.25 11.86
C SER A 101 -23.41 -24.33 11.63
N PRO A 102 -22.28 -24.85 11.14
CA PRO A 102 -21.07 -24.05 10.95
C PRO A 102 -21.28 -22.94 9.91
N LEU A 103 -22.08 -23.19 8.87
CA LEU A 103 -22.47 -22.18 7.88
C LEU A 103 -23.27 -21.04 8.53
N GLN A 104 -24.32 -21.34 9.30
CA GLN A 104 -25.18 -20.32 9.91
C GLN A 104 -24.45 -19.53 11.01
N LEU A 105 -23.63 -20.21 11.82
CA LEU A 105 -22.85 -19.56 12.88
C LEU A 105 -21.73 -18.73 12.28
N GLY A 106 -20.96 -19.28 11.34
CA GLY A 106 -19.90 -18.58 10.64
C GLY A 106 -20.41 -17.34 9.91
N PHE A 107 -21.58 -17.43 9.27
CA PHE A 107 -22.23 -16.28 8.65
C PHE A 107 -22.70 -15.26 9.69
N GLY A 108 -23.29 -15.69 10.81
CA GLY A 108 -23.66 -14.81 11.93
C GLY A 108 -22.46 -14.06 12.53
N VAL A 109 -21.34 -14.77 12.74
CA VAL A 109 -20.06 -14.19 13.19
C VAL A 109 -19.52 -13.20 12.16
N THR A 110 -19.58 -13.53 10.87
CA THR A 110 -19.17 -12.64 9.77
C THR A 110 -19.98 -11.33 9.77
N LEU A 111 -21.30 -11.41 9.94
CA LEU A 111 -22.17 -10.24 10.01
C LEU A 111 -21.90 -9.41 11.26
N TYR A 112 -21.75 -10.06 12.41
CA TYR A 112 -21.42 -9.38 13.67
C TYR A 112 -20.07 -8.68 13.58
N TYR A 113 -19.06 -9.37 13.05
CA TYR A 113 -17.74 -8.83 12.82
C TYR A 113 -17.77 -7.65 11.84
N ARG A 114 -18.57 -7.74 10.76
CA ARG A 114 -18.60 -6.72 9.69
C ARG A 114 -19.43 -5.48 10.03
N PHE A 115 -20.53 -5.64 10.76
CA PHE A 115 -21.52 -4.59 10.93
C PHE A 115 -21.80 -4.25 12.39
N GLY A 116 -21.45 -5.12 13.34
CA GLY A 116 -21.78 -4.94 14.76
C GLY A 116 -23.28 -4.87 15.07
N SER A 117 -24.15 -5.06 14.08
CA SER A 117 -25.60 -4.83 14.20
C SER A 117 -26.29 -6.07 14.77
N LYS A 118 -26.85 -5.92 15.97
CA LYS A 118 -27.74 -6.93 16.57
C LYS A 118 -29.00 -7.12 15.73
N ASP A 119 -29.64 -6.03 15.31
CA ASP A 119 -30.91 -6.06 14.59
C ASP A 119 -30.79 -6.82 13.27
N LEU A 120 -29.71 -6.58 12.51
CA LEU A 120 -29.44 -7.30 11.26
C LEU A 120 -29.33 -8.81 11.48
N ILE A 121 -28.62 -9.22 12.54
CA ILE A 121 -28.43 -10.64 12.86
C ILE A 121 -29.75 -11.25 13.34
N GLU A 122 -30.50 -10.56 14.18
CA GLU A 122 -31.80 -11.04 14.67
C GLU A 122 -32.80 -11.21 13.51
N ILE A 123 -32.89 -10.25 12.59
CA ILE A 123 -33.74 -10.37 11.38
C ILE A 123 -33.37 -11.61 10.58
N LEU A 124 -32.08 -11.79 10.25
CA LEU A 124 -31.64 -12.90 9.42
C LEU A 124 -31.77 -14.25 10.14
N SER A 125 -31.54 -14.29 11.46
CA SER A 125 -31.72 -15.49 12.26
C SER A 125 -33.19 -15.89 12.39
N SER A 126 -34.10 -14.92 12.49
CA SER A 126 -35.56 -15.18 12.53
C SER A 126 -36.09 -15.82 11.25
N LEU A 127 -35.42 -15.55 10.11
CA LEU A 127 -35.70 -16.15 8.81
C LEU A 127 -34.97 -17.49 8.59
N GLY A 128 -34.12 -17.91 9.53
CA GLY A 128 -33.34 -19.15 9.45
C GLY A 128 -32.08 -19.05 8.57
N PHE A 129 -31.57 -17.85 8.29
CA PHE A 129 -30.39 -17.66 7.43
C PHE A 129 -29.05 -17.62 8.19
N CYS A 130 -29.06 -17.32 9.49
CA CYS A 130 -27.86 -17.36 10.34
C CYS A 130 -28.20 -17.77 11.78
N SER A 131 -27.18 -18.00 12.60
CA SER A 131 -27.37 -18.21 14.04
C SER A 131 -27.80 -16.93 14.76
N SER A 132 -28.42 -17.08 15.92
CA SER A 132 -28.90 -15.94 16.71
C SER A 132 -27.74 -15.07 17.22
N TYR A 133 -28.02 -13.80 17.53
CA TYR A 133 -27.02 -12.91 18.13
C TYR A 133 -26.45 -13.48 19.44
N LYS A 134 -27.29 -14.16 20.22
CA LYS A 134 -26.88 -14.84 21.46
C LYS A 134 -25.88 -15.96 21.21
N ASP A 135 -26.08 -16.76 20.16
CA ASP A 135 -25.16 -17.85 19.82
C ASP A 135 -23.81 -17.30 19.34
N VAL A 136 -23.82 -16.19 18.59
CA VAL A 136 -22.61 -15.47 18.18
C VAL A 136 -21.83 -14.96 19.39
N LEU A 137 -22.50 -14.36 20.38
CA LEU A 137 -21.84 -13.93 21.62
C LEU A 137 -21.33 -15.11 22.46
N LEU A 138 -22.06 -16.23 22.50
CA LEU A 138 -21.62 -17.43 23.21
C LEU A 138 -20.37 -18.03 22.54
N PHE A 139 -20.34 -18.05 21.21
CA PHE A 139 -19.15 -18.39 20.43
C PHE A 139 -17.99 -17.44 20.75
N GLN A 140 -18.23 -16.12 20.74
CA GLN A 140 -17.21 -15.11 21.11
C GLN A 140 -16.58 -15.42 22.47
N ALA A 141 -17.41 -15.65 23.49
CA ALA A 141 -16.94 -15.98 24.82
C ALA A 141 -16.17 -17.31 24.87
N SER A 142 -16.61 -18.30 24.09
CA SER A 142 -15.94 -19.60 23.99
C SER A 142 -14.55 -19.46 23.37
N ALA A 143 -14.44 -18.73 22.26
CA ALA A 143 -13.17 -18.42 21.60
C ALA A 143 -12.19 -17.68 22.53
N ILE A 144 -12.67 -16.67 23.27
CA ILE A 144 -11.85 -15.91 24.23
C ILE A 144 -11.36 -16.80 25.38
N ASN A 145 -12.19 -17.72 25.88
CA ASN A 145 -11.83 -18.55 27.01
C ASN A 145 -10.78 -19.62 26.69
N VAL A 146 -10.75 -20.05 25.43
CA VAL A 146 -9.91 -21.14 24.97
C VAL A 146 -8.51 -20.66 24.66
N GLN A 147 -8.35 -19.46 24.06
CA GLN A 147 -7.06 -18.85 23.68
C GLN A 147 -5.96 -19.88 23.35
N ILE A 148 -6.30 -20.83 22.47
CA ILE A 148 -5.33 -21.79 21.98
C ILE A 148 -4.47 -21.03 21.00
N GLU A 149 -3.22 -20.75 21.38
CA GLU A 149 -2.22 -20.40 20.39
C GLU A 149 -2.20 -21.51 19.33
N PRO A 150 -2.30 -21.19 18.03
CA PRO A 150 -2.29 -22.20 17.01
C PRO A 150 -1.07 -23.11 17.18
N ALA A 151 -1.27 -24.43 17.07
CA ALA A 151 -0.13 -25.33 17.07
C ALA A 151 0.70 -25.03 15.82
N MET A 152 1.95 -24.62 16.03
CA MET A 152 2.89 -24.33 14.96
C MET A 152 3.86 -25.49 14.82
N SER A 153 3.95 -26.06 13.61
CA SER A 153 5.10 -26.91 13.26
C SER A 153 6.39 -26.08 13.29
N ALA A 154 7.56 -26.72 13.29
CA ALA A 154 8.84 -26.00 13.16
C ALA A 154 8.86 -25.19 11.86
N CYS A 155 8.58 -23.89 11.96
CA CYS A 155 8.56 -22.94 10.85
C CYS A 155 9.31 -21.68 11.30
N PHE A 156 9.39 -20.67 10.44
CA PHE A 156 9.93 -19.36 10.80
C PHE A 156 8.79 -18.36 10.93
N GLY A 157 8.98 -17.35 11.77
CA GLY A 157 8.07 -16.22 11.83
C GLY A 157 8.76 -14.92 12.22
N GLN A 158 8.11 -13.83 11.85
CA GLN A 158 8.51 -12.46 12.17
C GLN A 158 7.32 -11.69 12.76
N PHE A 159 7.57 -10.53 13.33
CA PHE A 159 6.56 -9.74 14.03
C PHE A 159 6.51 -8.31 13.46
N ALA A 160 5.34 -7.68 13.57
CA ALA A 160 5.20 -6.25 13.32
C ALA A 160 4.28 -5.65 14.39
N PHE A 161 4.62 -4.45 14.86
CA PHE A 161 3.81 -3.70 15.81
C PHE A 161 3.63 -2.27 15.34
N ASP A 162 2.46 -1.70 15.61
CA ASP A 162 2.09 -0.37 15.17
C ASP A 162 1.09 0.28 16.13
N ASN A 163 0.97 1.60 16.01
CA ASN A 163 0.08 2.43 16.80
C ASN A 163 -1.39 2.14 16.44
N ALA A 164 -2.15 1.71 17.45
CA ALA A 164 -3.58 1.58 17.36
C ALA A 164 -4.25 2.67 18.19
N ASP A 165 -4.32 3.85 17.58
CA ASP A 165 -4.91 5.04 18.19
C ASP A 165 -6.35 5.28 17.73
N HIS A 166 -7.24 5.60 18.66
CA HIS A 166 -8.59 6.07 18.36
C HIS A 166 -9.11 7.07 19.41
N VAL A 167 -9.82 8.11 18.96
CA VAL A 167 -10.47 9.09 19.83
C VAL A 167 -11.96 8.75 19.95
N CYS A 168 -12.38 8.25 21.11
CA CYS A 168 -13.68 7.59 21.29
C CYS A 168 -14.80 8.49 21.83
N THR A 169 -14.61 9.82 21.92
CA THR A 169 -15.59 10.73 22.54
C THR A 169 -15.80 12.05 21.81
N LEU A 170 -17.00 12.63 22.02
CA LEU A 170 -17.40 13.98 21.57
C LEU A 170 -16.49 15.10 22.08
N ASP A 171 -15.82 14.90 23.21
CA ASP A 171 -14.92 15.85 23.88
C ASP A 171 -13.42 15.56 23.67
N GLY A 172 -13.08 14.42 23.05
CA GLY A 172 -11.72 14.01 22.78
C GLY A 172 -10.92 13.51 23.99
N SER A 173 -11.55 13.27 25.14
CA SER A 173 -10.84 12.97 26.40
C SER A 173 -10.54 11.48 26.65
N ASN A 174 -11.34 10.55 26.10
CA ASN A 174 -11.07 9.10 26.18
C ASN A 174 -10.47 8.59 24.86
N THR A 175 -9.17 8.83 24.71
CA THR A 175 -8.37 8.30 23.60
C THR A 175 -7.89 6.88 23.91
N PHE A 176 -8.29 5.92 23.09
CA PHE A 176 -7.72 4.58 23.05
C PHE A 176 -6.33 4.67 22.43
N HIS A 177 -5.28 4.54 23.25
CA HIS A 177 -3.88 4.57 22.83
C HIS A 177 -3.23 3.23 23.17
N CYS A 178 -3.19 2.32 22.21
CA CYS A 178 -2.65 0.97 22.42
C CYS A 178 -1.65 0.60 21.32
N MET A 179 -0.77 -0.35 21.61
CA MET A 179 0.06 -1.00 20.59
C MET A 179 -0.67 -2.23 20.05
N GLY A 180 -0.92 -2.26 18.73
CA GLY A 180 -1.37 -3.45 18.02
C GLY A 180 -0.18 -4.26 17.50
N GLY A 181 -0.33 -5.58 17.39
CA GLY A 181 0.73 -6.46 16.90
C GLY A 181 0.22 -7.56 16.00
N ILE A 182 1.07 -8.02 15.08
CA ILE A 182 0.85 -9.23 14.29
C ILE A 182 2.09 -10.12 14.32
N GLN A 183 1.87 -11.42 14.19
CA GLN A 183 2.88 -12.43 13.89
C GLN A 183 2.66 -12.90 12.45
N ILE A 184 3.73 -12.95 11.66
CA ILE A 184 3.74 -13.41 10.28
C ILE A 184 4.49 -14.73 10.27
N VAL A 185 3.81 -15.81 9.89
CA VAL A 185 4.34 -17.18 9.89
C VAL A 185 4.57 -17.65 8.46
N ILE A 186 5.69 -18.33 8.25
CA ILE A 186 6.07 -18.95 6.97
C ILE A 186 5.43 -20.33 6.85
N SER A 187 4.93 -20.61 5.66
CA SER A 187 3.97 -21.65 5.32
C SER A 187 2.59 -21.40 5.92
N TYR A 188 1.64 -21.08 5.05
CA TYR A 188 0.23 -20.90 5.43
C TYR A 188 -0.34 -22.11 6.19
N ASN A 189 0.13 -23.31 5.85
CA ASN A 189 -0.35 -24.58 6.41
C ASN A 189 0.36 -24.98 7.72
N ALA A 190 1.41 -24.26 8.15
CA ALA A 190 2.11 -24.54 9.40
C ALA A 190 1.30 -24.19 10.65
N VAL A 191 0.22 -23.42 10.49
CA VAL A 191 -0.64 -22.94 11.57
C VAL A 191 -1.91 -23.79 11.57
N GLN A 192 -2.05 -24.68 12.57
CA GLN A 192 -3.28 -25.46 12.74
C GLN A 192 -4.13 -24.90 13.87
N HIS A 193 -5.28 -24.35 13.53
CA HIS A 193 -6.29 -23.98 14.53
C HIS A 193 -6.97 -25.23 15.08
N GLN A 194 -7.15 -25.25 16.40
CA GLN A 194 -7.86 -26.33 17.08
C GLN A 194 -9.36 -26.04 17.14
N LYS A 195 -10.16 -27.09 17.36
CA LYS A 195 -11.59 -26.95 17.65
C LYS A 195 -11.77 -26.14 18.94
N ILE A 196 -12.88 -25.39 19.02
CA ILE A 196 -13.14 -24.50 20.16
C ILE A 196 -14.22 -25.15 21.05
N PRO A 197 -13.90 -25.57 22.28
CA PRO A 197 -14.90 -26.05 23.23
C PRO A 197 -16.02 -25.03 23.46
N LYS A 198 -17.28 -25.48 23.38
CA LYS A 198 -18.45 -24.63 23.58
C LYS A 198 -18.72 -24.42 25.06
N LEU A 199 -18.90 -23.16 25.45
CA LEU A 199 -19.39 -22.81 26.79
C LEU A 199 -20.90 -23.07 26.91
N ASN A 200 -21.31 -23.52 28.10
CA ASN A 200 -22.73 -23.75 28.40
C ASN A 200 -23.51 -22.45 28.71
N LYS A 201 -22.82 -21.39 29.16
CA LYS A 201 -23.42 -20.10 29.53
C LYS A 201 -22.46 -18.95 29.23
N LEU A 202 -23.03 -17.77 28.97
CA LEU A 202 -22.28 -16.53 28.80
C LEU A 202 -21.64 -16.09 30.13
N PRO A 203 -20.31 -15.89 30.19
CA PRO A 203 -19.62 -15.32 31.34
C PRO A 203 -20.02 -13.85 31.60
N LYS A 204 -19.78 -13.35 32.81
CA LYS A 204 -19.97 -11.92 33.15
C LYS A 204 -18.96 -11.05 32.39
N SER A 205 -19.37 -9.88 31.91
CA SER A 205 -18.49 -8.98 31.12
C SER A 205 -17.14 -8.66 31.79
N GLN A 206 -17.08 -8.57 33.12
CA GLN A 206 -15.84 -8.31 33.88
C GLN A 206 -14.79 -9.43 33.76
N THR A 207 -15.19 -10.68 33.46
CA THR A 207 -14.23 -11.80 33.35
C THR A 207 -13.32 -11.70 32.12
N PHE A 208 -13.67 -10.85 31.17
CA PHE A 208 -12.89 -10.63 29.95
C PHE A 208 -11.82 -9.54 30.13
N VAL A 209 -12.05 -8.57 31.03
CA VAL A 209 -11.13 -7.45 31.27
C VAL A 209 -9.79 -7.94 31.83
N SER A 210 -9.81 -8.86 32.79
CA SER A 210 -8.59 -9.46 33.34
C SER A 210 -7.79 -10.28 32.32
N LYS A 211 -8.40 -10.68 31.20
CA LYS A 211 -7.77 -11.46 30.13
C LYS A 211 -7.26 -10.60 28.98
N SER A 212 -7.70 -9.34 28.86
CA SER A 212 -7.37 -8.47 27.72
C SER A 212 -6.12 -7.63 27.92
N THR A 213 -5.60 -7.55 29.14
CA THR A 213 -4.44 -6.72 29.47
C THR A 213 -3.15 -7.53 29.35
N VAL A 214 -2.31 -7.19 28.36
CA VAL A 214 -0.89 -7.52 28.44
C VAL A 214 -0.30 -6.67 29.57
N THR A 215 0.17 -7.32 30.63
CA THR A 215 0.78 -6.62 31.76
C THR A 215 2.00 -5.84 31.29
N ILE A 216 1.96 -4.51 31.47
CA ILE A 216 3.09 -3.63 31.16
C ILE A 216 4.30 -4.05 31.97
N LYS A 217 5.41 -4.20 31.27
CA LYS A 217 6.73 -4.43 31.86
C LYS A 217 7.51 -3.13 31.79
N TYR A 218 8.17 -2.79 32.88
CA TYR A 218 8.91 -1.55 33.00
C TYR A 218 10.33 -1.71 32.47
N PHE A 219 10.71 -0.82 31.56
CA PHE A 219 12.04 -0.78 30.99
C PHE A 219 13.00 -0.09 31.95
N THR A 220 14.16 -0.71 32.19
CA THR A 220 15.27 -0.09 32.93
C THR A 220 16.49 -0.02 32.02
N LYS A 221 16.94 1.21 31.76
CA LYS A 221 18.15 1.49 30.98
C LYS A 221 19.40 1.10 31.77
N HIS A 222 20.35 0.46 31.11
CA HIS A 222 21.66 0.18 31.69
C HIS A 222 22.41 1.49 31.95
N PRO A 223 22.98 1.72 33.15
CA PRO A 223 23.52 3.01 33.57
C PRO A 223 24.66 3.51 32.66
N GLU A 224 25.44 2.59 32.10
CA GLU A 224 26.61 2.91 31.27
C GLU A 224 26.34 2.92 29.76
N LYS A 225 25.13 2.53 29.31
CA LYS A 225 24.83 2.45 27.87
C LYS A 225 23.96 3.63 27.45
N ASN A 226 24.40 4.35 26.43
CA ASN A 226 23.62 5.45 25.85
C ASN A 226 23.44 5.25 24.34
N PHE A 227 22.19 5.36 23.88
CA PHE A 227 21.85 5.29 22.46
C PHE A 227 22.56 6.38 21.64
N GLY A 228 22.77 7.57 22.23
CA GLY A 228 23.46 8.67 21.56
C GLY A 228 24.92 8.38 21.20
N ASP A 229 25.56 7.43 21.88
CA ASP A 229 26.98 7.08 21.68
C ASP A 229 27.23 6.14 20.49
N LEU A 230 26.18 5.63 19.83
CA LEU A 230 26.33 4.81 18.64
C LEU A 230 26.94 5.63 17.49
N HIS A 231 27.86 5.03 16.75
CA HIS A 231 28.51 5.67 15.62
C HIS A 231 27.87 5.20 14.31
N PHE A 232 27.77 6.10 13.34
CA PHE A 232 27.48 5.74 11.97
C PHE A 232 28.73 5.12 11.35
N GLU A 233 28.67 3.83 11.04
CA GLU A 233 29.77 3.12 10.43
C GLU A 233 29.76 3.28 8.91
N LYS A 234 30.92 3.05 8.32
CA LYS A 234 31.04 2.96 6.87
C LYS A 234 30.34 1.69 6.41
N LEU A 235 29.47 1.81 5.40
CA LEU A 235 28.77 0.67 4.83
C LEU A 235 29.74 -0.11 3.92
N GLU A 236 30.38 -1.16 4.46
CA GLU A 236 31.34 -1.99 3.73
C GLU A 236 30.70 -2.65 2.50
N GLY A 237 31.50 -2.86 1.44
CA GLY A 237 31.01 -3.39 0.16
C GLY A 237 30.20 -2.40 -0.69
N CYS A 238 29.94 -1.18 -0.20
CA CYS A 238 29.20 -0.14 -0.92
C CYS A 238 30.13 0.97 -1.41
N ASP A 239 30.26 1.15 -2.73
CA ASP A 239 30.95 2.31 -3.30
C ASP A 239 30.05 3.55 -3.23
N LEU A 240 30.21 4.30 -2.15
CA LEU A 240 29.50 5.55 -1.90
C LEU A 240 30.29 6.77 -2.41
N THR A 241 31.31 6.59 -3.28
CA THR A 241 32.21 7.66 -3.73
C THR A 241 31.88 8.21 -5.12
N GLY A 242 31.90 9.55 -5.24
CA GLY A 242 31.87 10.26 -6.52
C GLY A 242 30.60 10.09 -7.37
N LYS A 243 30.72 10.28 -8.68
CA LYS A 243 29.63 10.14 -9.66
C LYS A 243 29.13 8.69 -9.84
N LYS A 244 29.89 7.68 -9.37
CA LYS A 244 29.55 6.26 -9.48
C LYS A 244 28.28 5.88 -8.70
N TYR A 245 28.08 6.48 -7.53
CA TYR A 245 26.86 6.29 -6.74
C TYR A 245 25.59 6.68 -7.51
N ILE A 246 25.65 7.75 -8.32
CA ILE A 246 24.56 8.27 -9.16
C ILE A 246 24.35 7.40 -10.42
N GLN A 247 25.44 6.90 -10.99
CA GLN A 247 25.44 6.09 -12.22
C GLN A 247 24.98 4.64 -12.01
N ASN A 248 24.85 4.19 -10.76
CA ASN A 248 24.47 2.81 -10.43
C ASN A 248 22.95 2.57 -10.29
N ILE A 249 22.11 3.61 -10.40
CA ILE A 249 20.64 3.46 -10.45
C ILE A 249 20.23 3.15 -11.89
N LYS A 250 20.24 1.86 -12.24
CA LYS A 250 19.85 1.35 -13.57
C LYS A 250 18.44 0.76 -13.52
N LEU A 251 17.72 0.86 -14.64
CA LEU A 251 16.48 0.11 -14.85
C LEU A 251 16.77 -1.40 -14.84
N SER A 252 15.83 -2.20 -14.33
CA SER A 252 15.88 -3.64 -14.59
C SER A 252 15.53 -3.90 -16.07
N ALA A 253 16.02 -5.01 -16.62
CA ALA A 253 15.70 -5.44 -17.98
C ALA A 253 14.17 -5.49 -18.19
N VAL A 254 13.46 -6.10 -17.23
CA VAL A 254 12.00 -6.20 -17.26
C VAL A 254 11.32 -4.82 -17.28
N ASP A 255 11.78 -3.89 -16.45
CA ASP A 255 11.21 -2.55 -16.37
C ASP A 255 11.42 -1.74 -17.66
N PHE A 256 12.57 -1.91 -18.32
CA PHE A 256 12.80 -1.32 -19.64
C PHE A 256 11.84 -1.88 -20.70
N LEU A 257 11.59 -3.20 -20.71
CA LEU A 257 10.62 -3.80 -21.62
C LEU A 257 9.20 -3.24 -21.41
N TRP A 258 8.81 -3.03 -20.15
CA TRP A 258 7.52 -2.39 -19.82
C TRP A 258 7.46 -0.94 -20.34
N LEU A 259 8.50 -0.14 -20.12
CA LEU A 259 8.58 1.23 -20.62
C LEU A 259 8.48 1.28 -22.15
N TYR A 260 9.14 0.36 -22.84
CA TYR A 260 9.02 0.26 -24.29
C TYR A 260 7.61 -0.14 -24.74
N SER A 261 6.86 -0.93 -23.96
CA SER A 261 5.45 -1.22 -24.27
C SER A 261 4.58 0.03 -24.30
N LYS A 262 4.84 1.00 -23.41
CA LYS A 262 4.16 2.30 -23.41
C LYS A 262 4.53 3.15 -24.63
N PHE A 263 5.72 2.95 -25.19
CA PHE A 263 6.19 3.64 -26.39
C PHE A 263 5.66 3.01 -27.69
N ALA A 264 5.81 1.70 -27.85
CA ALA A 264 5.51 1.01 -29.12
C ALA A 264 4.05 0.56 -29.24
N ASN A 265 3.37 0.23 -28.14
CA ASN A 265 2.03 -0.35 -28.19
C ASN A 265 1.17 0.01 -26.97
N ILE A 266 0.90 1.30 -26.82
CA ILE A 266 0.19 1.82 -25.65
C ILE A 266 -1.19 1.17 -25.46
N GLU A 267 -1.92 0.87 -26.53
CA GLU A 267 -3.28 0.30 -26.43
C GLU A 267 -3.29 -1.06 -25.75
N LYS A 268 -2.26 -1.89 -25.99
CA LYS A 268 -2.10 -3.21 -25.35
C LYS A 268 -1.29 -3.16 -24.06
N SER A 269 -0.62 -2.04 -23.75
CA SER A 269 0.24 -1.92 -22.58
C SER A 269 -0.57 -1.83 -21.28
N THR A 270 -0.32 -2.76 -20.37
CA THR A 270 -0.96 -2.85 -19.05
C THR A 270 -0.27 -1.95 -18.02
N GLY A 271 -0.78 -1.90 -16.78
CA GLY A 271 -0.08 -1.24 -15.69
C GLY A 271 1.12 -2.07 -15.18
N TRP A 272 2.13 -1.39 -14.65
CA TRP A 272 3.42 -1.98 -14.29
C TRP A 272 3.33 -3.22 -13.39
N ASN A 273 2.54 -3.18 -12.30
CA ASN A 273 2.42 -4.33 -11.40
C ASN A 273 1.83 -5.58 -12.10
N HIS A 274 0.86 -5.38 -13.00
CA HIS A 274 0.27 -6.50 -13.73
C HIS A 274 1.27 -7.10 -14.73
N PHE A 275 2.01 -6.25 -15.45
CA PHE A 275 3.08 -6.68 -16.34
C PHE A 275 4.14 -7.52 -15.61
N MET A 276 4.56 -7.10 -14.41
CA MET A 276 5.51 -7.87 -13.59
C MET A 276 4.90 -9.21 -13.12
N GLU A 277 3.61 -9.24 -12.80
CA GLU A 277 2.88 -10.47 -12.44
C GLU A 277 2.83 -11.46 -13.62
N GLU A 278 2.62 -10.98 -14.85
CA GLU A 278 2.59 -11.84 -16.04
C GLU A 278 3.95 -12.47 -16.34
N ILE A 279 5.03 -11.72 -16.18
CA ILE A 279 6.41 -12.21 -16.43
C ILE A 279 6.85 -13.22 -15.38
N THR A 280 6.38 -13.06 -14.14
CA THR A 280 6.76 -13.94 -13.01
C THR A 280 5.73 -15.03 -12.73
N LYS A 281 4.77 -15.25 -13.63
CA LYS A 281 3.65 -16.18 -13.44
C LYS A 281 4.09 -17.63 -13.19
N ALA A 282 5.22 -18.04 -13.77
CA ALA A 282 5.75 -19.39 -13.62
C ALA A 282 6.63 -19.58 -12.36
N GLU A 283 6.93 -18.50 -11.63
CA GLU A 283 7.82 -18.55 -10.48
C GLU A 283 7.12 -19.17 -9.25
N PRO A 284 7.83 -20.03 -8.48
CA PRO A 284 7.25 -20.68 -7.31
C PRO A 284 7.11 -19.69 -6.16
N PHE A 285 6.05 -19.83 -5.36
CA PHE A 285 5.80 -18.96 -4.22
C PHE A 285 5.35 -19.75 -2.98
N GLU A 286 5.53 -19.13 -1.83
CA GLU A 286 4.98 -19.60 -0.56
C GLU A 286 4.13 -18.49 0.08
N LYS A 287 2.92 -18.85 0.51
CA LYS A 287 1.98 -17.93 1.17
C LYS A 287 2.27 -17.89 2.67
N ASN A 288 2.31 -16.68 3.24
CA ASN A 288 2.40 -16.45 4.67
C ASN A 288 1.01 -16.42 5.33
N LYS A 289 0.96 -16.82 6.60
CA LYS A 289 -0.20 -16.62 7.47
C LYS A 289 0.07 -15.43 8.39
N VAL A 290 -0.91 -14.54 8.52
CA VAL A 290 -0.87 -13.43 9.49
C VAL A 290 -1.77 -13.77 10.66
N ILE A 291 -1.21 -13.71 11.86
CA ILE A 291 -1.89 -13.96 13.14
C ILE A 291 -1.90 -12.65 13.91
N CYS A 292 -3.08 -12.20 14.33
CA CYS A 292 -3.18 -10.99 15.17
C CYS A 292 -2.77 -11.32 16.61
N LEU A 293 -1.95 -10.45 17.21
CA LEU A 293 -1.51 -10.56 18.60
C LEU A 293 -2.42 -9.75 19.54
N PRO A 294 -2.47 -10.10 20.84
CA PRO A 294 -3.12 -9.26 21.85
C PRO A 294 -2.54 -7.85 21.86
N PHE A 295 -3.40 -6.86 22.12
CA PHE A 295 -2.99 -5.46 22.23
C PHE A 295 -2.28 -5.19 23.55
N THR A 296 -1.23 -4.38 23.49
CA THR A 296 -0.65 -3.77 24.69
C THR A 296 -1.41 -2.49 24.97
N CYS A 297 -2.25 -2.48 26.01
CA CYS A 297 -3.14 -1.37 26.34
C CYS A 297 -2.41 -0.22 27.06
N ALA A 298 -1.40 0.34 26.40
CA ALA A 298 -0.66 1.52 26.84
C ALA A 298 -0.18 2.33 25.63
N PRO A 299 0.09 3.64 25.79
CA PRO A 299 0.53 4.48 24.70
C PRO A 299 1.80 3.95 24.03
N PRO A 300 1.81 3.72 22.71
CA PRO A 300 3.00 3.32 21.97
C PRO A 300 4.17 4.32 22.08
N SER A 301 3.85 5.57 22.42
CA SER A 301 4.83 6.60 22.67
C SER A 301 5.69 6.32 23.92
N ASN A 302 5.23 5.48 24.85
CA ASN A 302 5.99 5.08 26.03
C ASN A 302 6.99 3.95 25.69
N VAL A 303 8.23 4.09 26.15
CA VAL A 303 9.31 3.09 26.00
C VAL A 303 8.93 1.77 26.67
N ASP A 304 8.21 1.78 27.79
CA ASP A 304 7.72 0.58 28.47
C ASP A 304 6.79 -0.25 27.55
N THR A 305 5.98 0.42 26.74
CA THR A 305 5.08 -0.23 25.78
C THR A 305 5.88 -0.93 24.68
N VAL A 306 6.92 -0.27 24.15
CA VAL A 306 7.81 -0.86 23.14
C VAL A 306 8.56 -2.06 23.73
N TYR A 307 9.15 -1.91 24.92
CA TYR A 307 9.82 -2.99 25.64
C TYR A 307 8.90 -4.19 25.90
N THR A 308 7.67 -3.94 26.36
CA THR A 308 6.65 -4.98 26.57
C THR A 308 6.33 -5.71 25.26
N SER A 309 6.25 -5.00 24.14
CA SER A 309 5.95 -5.56 22.82
C SER A 309 7.10 -6.43 22.29
N LEU A 310 8.35 -6.00 22.48
CA LEU A 310 9.53 -6.82 22.17
C LEU A 310 9.58 -8.11 23.01
N LEU A 311 9.23 -8.04 24.30
CA LEU A 311 9.16 -9.23 25.16
C LEU A 311 8.01 -10.17 24.81
N LEU A 312 6.88 -9.63 24.31
CA LEU A 312 5.80 -10.44 23.76
C LEU A 312 6.28 -11.20 22.52
N ALA A 313 6.94 -10.52 21.58
CA ALA A 313 7.53 -11.16 20.40
C ALA A 313 8.55 -12.24 20.78
N TYR A 314 9.43 -11.96 21.74
CA TYR A 314 10.38 -12.94 22.27
C TYR A 314 9.68 -14.18 22.86
N SER A 315 8.63 -13.98 23.66
CA SER A 315 7.93 -15.09 24.31
C SER A 315 7.23 -15.99 23.28
N LYS A 316 6.62 -15.39 22.25
CA LYS A 316 6.01 -16.10 21.12
C LYS A 316 7.03 -16.85 20.28
N ALA A 317 8.15 -16.19 19.97
CA ALA A 317 9.27 -16.78 19.26
C ALA A 317 9.84 -17.99 20.00
N LYS A 318 10.03 -17.88 21.33
CA LYS A 318 10.53 -18.98 22.16
C LYS A 318 9.57 -20.17 22.19
N ALA A 319 8.26 -19.92 22.32
CA ALA A 319 7.24 -20.97 22.25
C ALA A 319 7.25 -21.72 20.90
N SER A 320 7.73 -21.05 19.85
CA SER A 320 7.85 -21.57 18.48
C SER A 320 9.27 -22.08 18.15
N ASN A 321 10.17 -22.14 19.13
CA ASN A 321 11.59 -22.51 18.97
C ASN A 321 12.39 -21.64 17.97
N PHE A 322 12.03 -20.37 17.80
CA PHE A 322 12.80 -19.45 16.95
C PHE A 322 14.06 -18.97 17.69
N LYS A 323 15.23 -19.10 17.05
CA LYS A 323 16.52 -18.66 17.62
C LYS A 323 16.64 -17.13 17.66
N ASN A 324 16.26 -16.47 16.57
CA ASN A 324 16.33 -15.03 16.35
C ASN A 324 14.92 -14.46 16.16
N VAL A 325 14.68 -13.24 16.65
CA VAL A 325 13.36 -12.60 16.66
C VAL A 325 13.43 -11.29 15.89
N TYR A 326 12.62 -11.13 14.85
CA TYR A 326 12.61 -9.94 14.00
C TYR A 326 11.31 -9.17 14.22
N VAL A 327 11.42 -7.89 14.53
CA VAL A 327 10.26 -7.08 14.92
C VAL A 327 10.24 -5.77 14.14
N THR A 328 9.28 -5.66 13.22
CA THR A 328 9.11 -4.49 12.36
C THR A 328 8.32 -3.38 13.05
N PHE A 329 8.80 -2.14 12.89
CA PHE A 329 8.17 -0.93 13.40
C PHE A 329 8.19 0.18 12.35
N ASP A 330 7.23 1.11 12.44
CA ASP A 330 7.38 2.41 11.77
C ASP A 330 8.58 3.19 12.35
N LEU A 331 8.98 4.29 11.71
CA LEU A 331 10.22 4.97 12.10
C LEU A 331 10.24 5.49 13.55
N PRO A 332 9.20 6.17 14.06
CA PRO A 332 9.18 6.64 15.45
C PRO A 332 9.32 5.52 16.48
N LEU A 333 8.68 4.36 16.24
CA LEU A 333 8.78 3.20 17.13
C LEU A 333 10.10 2.44 16.94
N TYR A 334 10.62 2.36 15.72
CA TYR A 334 11.90 1.71 15.40
C TYR A 334 13.06 2.30 16.20
N ILE A 335 13.15 3.64 16.29
CA ILE A 335 14.19 4.31 17.09
C ILE A 335 14.12 3.89 18.56
N LYS A 336 12.91 3.83 19.12
CA LYS A 336 12.72 3.41 20.52
C LYS A 336 13.05 1.94 20.70
N ALA A 337 12.68 1.10 19.73
CA ALA A 337 13.02 -0.31 19.75
C ALA A 337 14.54 -0.52 19.74
N LEU A 338 15.28 0.23 18.91
CA LEU A 338 16.75 0.24 18.93
C LEU A 338 17.30 0.72 20.27
N GLU A 339 16.80 1.84 20.81
CA GLU A 339 17.25 2.32 22.14
C GLU A 339 17.04 1.24 23.20
N VAL A 340 15.89 0.58 23.21
CA VAL A 340 15.56 -0.49 24.15
C VAL A 340 16.50 -1.69 23.97
N THR A 341 16.64 -2.25 22.77
CA THR A 341 17.46 -3.46 22.56
C THR A 341 18.94 -3.21 22.84
N MET A 342 19.44 -2.01 22.55
CA MET A 342 20.84 -1.67 22.78
C MET A 342 21.16 -1.34 24.24
N THR A 343 20.25 -0.65 24.93
CA THR A 343 20.51 -0.12 26.28
C THR A 343 19.87 -0.94 27.40
N ALA A 344 19.07 -1.96 27.09
CA ALA A 344 18.54 -2.88 28.09
C ALA A 344 19.64 -3.69 28.79
N ASN A 345 19.40 -3.99 30.06
CA ASN A 345 20.08 -5.05 30.80
C ASN A 345 19.21 -6.33 30.86
N ASP A 346 18.80 -6.82 29.69
CA ASP A 346 17.88 -7.95 29.56
C ASP A 346 18.38 -8.94 28.49
N ASP A 347 18.88 -10.08 28.94
CA ASP A 347 19.42 -11.13 28.06
C ASP A 347 18.40 -11.65 27.04
N ARG A 348 17.10 -11.53 27.32
CA ARG A 348 16.04 -11.95 26.40
C ARG A 348 16.05 -11.14 25.11
N LEU A 349 16.53 -9.89 25.15
CA LEU A 349 16.54 -9.01 23.99
C LEU A 349 17.78 -9.18 23.10
N LYS A 350 18.80 -9.94 23.51
CA LYS A 350 20.04 -10.14 22.73
C LYS A 350 19.79 -10.68 21.32
N ASN A 351 18.79 -11.54 21.17
CA ASN A 351 18.42 -12.16 19.89
C ASN A 351 17.25 -11.43 19.20
N VAL A 352 16.81 -10.29 19.73
CA VAL A 352 15.73 -9.49 19.15
C VAL A 352 16.32 -8.40 18.26
N LYS A 353 15.93 -8.40 16.99
CA LYS A 353 16.40 -7.48 15.95
C LYS A 353 15.23 -6.58 15.51
N PRO A 354 15.24 -5.28 15.86
CA PRO A 354 14.30 -4.31 15.32
C PRO A 354 14.49 -4.13 13.81
N ILE A 355 13.39 -4.07 13.07
CA ILE A 355 13.37 -3.90 11.61
C ILE A 355 12.67 -2.59 11.27
N LEU A 356 13.27 -1.80 10.37
CA LEU A 356 12.70 -0.54 9.90
C LEU A 356 11.60 -0.82 8.87
N GLY A 357 10.40 -0.26 9.11
CA GLY A 357 9.24 -0.37 8.21
C GLY A 357 9.51 0.22 6.82
N GLY A 358 9.63 -0.67 5.83
CA GLY A 358 9.96 -0.28 4.46
C GLY A 358 8.81 0.44 3.73
N PHE A 359 7.55 0.21 4.10
CA PHE A 359 6.42 0.91 3.49
C PHE A 359 6.42 2.40 3.84
N HIS A 360 6.56 2.72 5.13
CA HIS A 360 6.67 4.12 5.58
C HIS A 360 7.97 4.80 5.13
N LEU A 361 9.07 4.04 4.99
CA LEU A 361 10.30 4.52 4.38
C LEU A 361 10.07 4.95 2.93
N LEU A 362 9.39 4.13 2.12
CA LEU A 362 9.06 4.43 0.72
C LEU A 362 8.12 5.62 0.58
N MET A 363 7.09 5.73 1.43
CA MET A 363 6.21 6.91 1.48
C MET A 363 7.00 8.19 1.74
N SER A 364 7.94 8.13 2.69
CA SER A 364 8.80 9.27 3.02
C SER A 364 9.78 9.61 1.91
N TYR A 365 10.27 8.61 1.18
CA TYR A 365 11.11 8.79 0.01
C TYR A 365 10.34 9.51 -1.13
N MET A 366 9.08 9.15 -1.38
CA MET A 366 8.23 9.91 -2.31
C MET A 366 8.02 11.36 -1.84
N GLY A 367 7.85 11.60 -0.55
CA GLY A 367 7.81 12.95 0.02
C GLY A 367 9.11 13.75 -0.21
N ALA A 368 10.27 13.08 -0.09
CA ALA A 368 11.57 13.69 -0.38
C ALA A 368 11.71 14.08 -1.87
N ILE A 369 11.22 13.23 -2.79
CA ILE A 369 11.12 13.56 -4.22
C ILE A 369 10.23 14.79 -4.42
N GLY A 370 9.05 14.82 -3.78
CA GLY A 370 8.15 15.97 -3.83
C GLY A 370 8.81 17.27 -3.40
N HIS A 371 9.62 17.24 -2.33
CA HIS A 371 10.40 18.41 -1.90
C HIS A 371 11.44 18.85 -2.93
N ILE A 372 12.20 17.91 -3.51
CA ILE A 372 13.25 18.22 -4.50
C ILE A 372 12.65 18.79 -5.80
N MET A 373 11.50 18.27 -6.21
CA MET A 373 10.79 18.66 -7.44
C MET A 373 9.86 19.86 -7.25
N ASP A 374 9.81 20.45 -6.06
CA ASP A 374 8.91 21.56 -5.79
C ASP A 374 9.23 22.77 -6.68
N GLY A 375 8.20 23.32 -7.34
CA GLY A 375 8.34 24.36 -8.36
C GLY A 375 8.89 23.93 -9.72
N SER A 376 9.20 22.64 -9.97
CA SER A 376 9.78 22.19 -11.24
C SER A 376 8.81 22.10 -12.42
N GLY A 377 7.50 22.17 -12.18
CA GLY A 377 6.47 21.77 -13.13
C GLY A 377 5.76 20.46 -12.77
N ILE A 378 6.24 19.72 -11.77
CA ILE A 378 5.64 18.42 -11.40
C ILE A 378 4.19 18.56 -10.90
N LYS A 379 3.86 19.67 -10.21
CA LYS A 379 2.50 19.95 -9.72
C LYS A 379 1.53 20.04 -10.91
N GLU A 380 1.92 20.78 -11.94
CA GLU A 380 1.15 20.99 -13.16
C GLU A 380 0.92 19.68 -13.90
N ILE A 381 1.95 18.83 -14.02
CA ILE A 381 1.82 17.49 -14.62
C ILE A 381 0.82 16.63 -13.85
N VAL A 382 0.91 16.59 -12.51
CA VAL A 382 0.00 15.78 -11.69
C VAL A 382 -1.43 16.30 -11.75
N THR A 383 -1.62 17.61 -11.93
CA THR A 383 -2.95 18.25 -12.10
C THR A 383 -3.68 17.78 -13.37
N LEU A 384 -2.95 17.28 -14.38
CA LEU A 384 -3.57 16.73 -15.61
C LEU A 384 -4.42 15.49 -15.35
N ILE A 385 -4.11 14.75 -14.28
CA ILE A 385 -4.69 13.42 -14.00
C ILE A 385 -5.31 13.30 -12.60
N TYR A 386 -5.14 14.31 -11.74
CA TYR A 386 -5.72 14.38 -10.40
C TYR A 386 -6.25 15.77 -10.07
N ALA A 387 -7.26 15.83 -9.19
CA ALA A 387 -7.80 17.09 -8.70
C ALA A 387 -6.78 17.84 -7.82
N GLU A 388 -6.74 19.17 -7.94
CA GLU A 388 -5.74 20.02 -7.29
C GLU A 388 -5.62 19.82 -5.77
N ASN A 389 -6.75 19.68 -5.07
CA ASN A 389 -6.80 19.46 -3.63
C ASN A 389 -6.08 18.17 -3.17
N SER A 390 -5.88 17.21 -4.08
CA SER A 390 -5.21 15.94 -3.77
C SER A 390 -3.70 15.97 -3.98
N ILE A 391 -3.18 16.96 -4.73
CA ILE A 391 -1.78 16.98 -5.19
C ILE A 391 -0.80 17.11 -4.03
N LYS A 392 -1.10 17.97 -3.05
CA LYS A 392 -0.27 18.12 -1.85
C LYS A 392 -0.03 16.77 -1.16
N TYR A 393 -1.07 15.97 -1.02
CA TYR A 393 -0.98 14.65 -0.38
C TYR A 393 -0.24 13.63 -1.26
N ILE A 394 -0.36 13.76 -2.59
CA ILE A 394 0.35 12.92 -3.57
C ILE A 394 1.86 13.20 -3.52
N LEU A 395 2.27 14.47 -3.64
CA LEU A 395 3.68 14.85 -3.66
C LEU A 395 4.35 14.68 -2.29
N ASN A 396 3.60 14.73 -1.19
CA ASN A 396 4.11 14.39 0.14
C ASN A 396 4.16 12.87 0.41
N GLY A 397 3.70 12.03 -0.52
CA GLY A 397 3.69 10.58 -0.37
C GLY A 397 2.64 10.00 0.59
N HIS A 398 1.78 10.84 1.20
CA HIS A 398 0.78 10.40 2.19
C HIS A 398 -0.33 9.53 1.60
N VAL A 399 -0.62 9.66 0.31
CA VAL A 399 -1.64 8.84 -0.38
C VAL A 399 -0.97 7.84 -1.32
N PHE A 400 -0.32 6.85 -0.71
CA PHE A 400 0.60 5.88 -1.34
C PHE A 400 0.17 5.44 -2.74
N ALA A 401 -1.02 4.84 -2.90
CA ALA A 401 -1.46 4.30 -4.18
C ALA A 401 -1.58 5.35 -5.30
N ARG A 402 -2.02 6.58 -4.95
CA ARG A 402 -2.11 7.69 -5.92
C ARG A 402 -0.73 8.27 -6.22
N ALA A 403 0.12 8.38 -5.20
CA ALA A 403 1.49 8.87 -5.35
C ALA A 403 2.33 7.94 -6.24
N LEU A 404 2.32 6.64 -5.97
CA LEU A 404 3.01 5.65 -6.78
C LEU A 404 2.53 5.69 -8.23
N ARG A 405 1.21 5.70 -8.45
CA ARG A 405 0.64 5.80 -9.80
C ARG A 405 1.11 7.07 -10.53
N ALA A 406 1.02 8.23 -9.88
CA ALA A 406 1.44 9.50 -10.49
C ALA A 406 2.92 9.44 -10.92
N HIS A 407 3.81 9.01 -10.02
CA HIS A 407 5.24 8.92 -10.32
C HIS A 407 5.54 7.93 -11.46
N VAL A 408 4.93 6.74 -11.45
CA VAL A 408 5.11 5.71 -12.49
C VAL A 408 4.62 6.19 -13.86
N GLN A 409 3.50 6.93 -13.91
CA GLN A 409 2.98 7.49 -15.17
C GLN A 409 3.89 8.58 -15.75
N ILE A 410 4.40 9.49 -14.90
CA ILE A 410 5.38 10.51 -15.33
C ILE A 410 6.68 9.85 -15.79
N HIS A 411 7.15 8.83 -15.06
CA HIS A 411 8.34 8.07 -15.41
C HIS A 411 8.21 7.40 -16.79
N ALA A 412 7.07 6.78 -17.08
CA ALA A 412 6.80 6.21 -18.39
C ALA A 412 6.78 7.26 -19.51
N ALA A 413 6.18 8.43 -19.27
CA ALA A 413 6.11 9.49 -20.27
C ALA A 413 7.50 10.12 -20.54
N LEU A 414 8.34 10.26 -19.51
CA LEU A 414 9.75 10.65 -19.68
C LEU A 414 10.53 9.60 -20.46
N ALA A 415 10.32 8.30 -20.17
CA ALA A 415 10.95 7.22 -20.95
C ALA A 415 10.55 7.28 -22.42
N HIS A 416 9.28 7.56 -22.72
CA HIS A 416 8.80 7.75 -24.08
C HIS A 416 9.54 8.89 -24.79
N SER A 417 9.73 10.05 -24.13
CA SER A 417 10.53 11.15 -24.69
C SER A 417 11.97 10.72 -24.98
N VAL A 418 12.62 9.98 -24.07
CA VAL A 418 14.00 9.51 -24.27
C VAL A 418 14.08 8.46 -25.38
N LEU A 419 13.16 7.50 -25.44
CA LEU A 419 13.07 6.49 -26.49
C LEU A 419 12.90 7.12 -27.88
N SER A 420 12.13 8.21 -27.98
CA SER A 420 11.97 8.96 -29.23
C SER A 420 13.25 9.64 -29.74
N MET A 421 14.27 9.78 -28.88
CA MET A 421 15.57 10.37 -29.21
C MET A 421 16.65 9.32 -29.52
N ILE A 422 16.33 8.03 -29.41
CA ILE A 422 17.25 6.92 -29.65
C ILE A 422 16.95 6.32 -31.02
N ASN A 423 18.01 6.04 -31.78
CA ASN A 423 17.90 5.33 -33.04
C ASN A 423 17.95 3.82 -32.79
N CYS A 424 16.79 3.16 -32.89
CA CYS A 424 16.69 1.70 -32.92
C CYS A 424 16.63 1.20 -34.37
N THR A 425 17.40 0.15 -34.69
CA THR A 425 17.30 -0.54 -35.99
C THR A 425 15.97 -1.30 -36.10
N GLU A 426 15.58 -1.70 -37.31
CA GLU A 426 14.36 -2.51 -37.47
C GLU A 426 14.49 -3.86 -36.75
N ASP A 427 15.66 -4.51 -36.83
CA ASP A 427 15.94 -5.76 -36.09
C ASP A 427 15.79 -5.59 -34.57
N GLU A 428 16.23 -4.45 -34.02
CA GLU A 428 16.08 -4.14 -32.59
C GLU A 428 14.61 -3.94 -32.20
N LYS A 429 13.82 -3.31 -33.05
CA LYS A 429 12.36 -3.13 -32.84
C LYS A 429 11.63 -4.47 -32.95
N GLU A 430 12.01 -5.31 -33.91
CA GLU A 430 11.44 -6.65 -34.08
C GLU A 430 11.75 -7.53 -32.87
N LEU A 431 12.99 -7.52 -32.37
CA LEU A 431 13.38 -8.19 -31.14
C LEU A 431 12.50 -7.76 -29.96
N MET A 432 12.38 -6.45 -29.72
CA MET A 432 11.58 -5.91 -28.62
C MET A 432 10.08 -6.24 -28.75
N THR A 433 9.53 -6.22 -29.97
CA THR A 433 8.14 -6.56 -30.26
C THR A 433 7.88 -8.05 -30.03
N SER A 434 8.78 -8.92 -30.51
CA SER A 434 8.70 -10.37 -30.28
C SER A 434 8.73 -10.71 -28.79
N LEU A 435 9.54 -9.99 -28.00
CA LEU A 435 9.61 -10.16 -26.55
C LEU A 435 8.29 -9.78 -25.86
N GLN A 436 7.62 -8.74 -26.34
CA GLN A 436 6.31 -8.33 -25.82
C GLN A 436 5.22 -9.36 -26.07
N GLU A 437 5.25 -10.04 -27.23
CA GLU A 437 4.26 -11.08 -27.56
C GLU A 437 4.41 -12.34 -26.71
N LYS A 438 5.62 -12.61 -26.20
CA LYS A 438 5.90 -13.72 -25.30
C LYS A 438 5.37 -13.50 -23.86
N ILE A 439 5.06 -12.26 -23.48
CA ILE A 439 4.63 -11.92 -22.11
C ILE A 439 3.34 -12.68 -21.76
N GLY A 440 3.33 -13.32 -20.59
CA GLY A 440 2.22 -14.13 -20.11
C GLY A 440 2.08 -15.51 -20.78
N ASN A 441 2.84 -15.77 -21.85
CA ASN A 441 2.77 -16.98 -22.67
C ASN A 441 4.03 -17.86 -22.57
N ALA A 442 5.19 -17.27 -22.32
CA ALA A 442 6.48 -17.97 -22.23
C ALA A 442 7.40 -17.35 -21.17
N ASN A 443 8.39 -18.13 -20.71
CA ASN A 443 9.47 -17.61 -19.87
C ASN A 443 10.49 -16.88 -20.75
N ILE A 444 10.67 -15.58 -20.50
CA ILE A 444 11.57 -14.70 -21.26
C ILE A 444 12.87 -14.38 -20.54
N SER A 445 13.17 -15.03 -19.41
CA SER A 445 14.35 -14.73 -18.59
C SER A 445 15.67 -14.92 -19.34
N SER A 446 15.76 -15.91 -20.24
CA SER A 446 16.95 -16.07 -21.10
C SER A 446 17.06 -14.95 -22.13
N ASP A 447 15.94 -14.52 -22.70
CA ASP A 447 15.91 -13.47 -23.72
C ASP A 447 16.31 -12.10 -23.14
N LEU A 448 15.91 -11.82 -21.89
CA LEU A 448 16.30 -10.59 -21.17
C LEU A 448 17.79 -10.51 -20.84
N ASN A 449 18.50 -11.65 -20.87
CA ASN A 449 19.95 -11.74 -20.72
C ASN A 449 20.69 -11.75 -22.06
N ASP A 450 19.99 -11.66 -23.19
CA ASP A 450 20.60 -11.65 -24.51
C ASP A 450 21.45 -10.38 -24.72
N PRO A 451 22.68 -10.50 -25.27
CA PRO A 451 23.54 -9.35 -25.54
C PRO A 451 22.90 -8.28 -26.44
N SER A 452 22.05 -8.67 -27.38
CA SER A 452 21.37 -7.75 -28.30
C SER A 452 20.33 -6.92 -27.55
N TYR A 453 19.56 -7.54 -26.65
CA TYR A 453 18.64 -6.83 -25.76
C TYR A 453 19.39 -5.88 -24.82
N ALA A 454 20.48 -6.37 -24.22
CA ALA A 454 21.34 -5.56 -23.35
C ALA A 454 21.93 -4.34 -24.09
N ALA A 455 22.28 -4.47 -25.36
CA ALA A 455 22.76 -3.36 -26.18
C ALA A 455 21.70 -2.26 -26.38
N ILE A 456 20.43 -2.63 -26.58
CA ILE A 456 19.32 -1.66 -26.69
C ILE A 456 19.12 -0.91 -25.37
N LEU A 457 19.10 -1.64 -24.25
CA LEU A 457 19.02 -1.04 -22.91
C LEU A 457 20.22 -0.11 -22.66
N GLN A 458 21.41 -0.49 -23.12
CA GLN A 458 22.60 0.34 -22.99
C GLN A 458 22.46 1.66 -23.79
N LYS A 459 21.96 1.63 -25.03
CA LYS A 459 21.66 2.86 -25.80
C LYS A 459 20.73 3.80 -25.03
N PHE A 460 19.72 3.25 -24.35
CA PHE A 460 18.82 4.04 -23.52
C PHE A 460 19.51 4.68 -22.31
N ASN A 461 20.34 3.92 -21.61
CA ASN A 461 21.11 4.44 -20.48
C ASN A 461 22.14 5.49 -20.92
N ASP A 462 22.82 5.27 -22.06
CA ASP A 462 23.76 6.22 -22.63
C ASP A 462 23.07 7.54 -22.97
N LYS A 463 21.85 7.48 -23.53
CA LYS A 463 21.07 8.68 -23.83
C LYS A 463 20.64 9.43 -22.58
N LEU A 464 20.21 8.72 -21.52
CA LEU A 464 19.94 9.35 -20.23
C LEU A 464 21.19 10.03 -19.65
N GLN A 465 22.35 9.40 -19.77
CA GLN A 465 23.61 9.96 -19.31
C GLN A 465 24.00 11.22 -20.09
N GLU A 466 23.84 11.22 -21.41
CA GLU A 466 24.03 12.40 -22.28
C GLU A 466 23.13 13.56 -21.82
N LEU A 467 21.84 13.28 -21.59
CA LEU A 467 20.87 14.29 -21.12
C LEU A 467 21.20 14.83 -19.72
N SER A 468 21.92 14.08 -18.90
CA SER A 468 22.30 14.48 -17.53
C SER A 468 23.52 15.42 -17.46
N ALA A 469 24.04 15.89 -18.60
CA ALA A 469 25.19 16.78 -18.65
C ALA A 469 25.01 18.05 -17.79
N ASP A 470 26.09 18.49 -17.14
CA ASP A 470 26.10 19.64 -16.22
C ASP A 470 25.71 20.97 -16.90
N GLU A 471 25.88 21.04 -18.22
CA GLU A 471 25.51 22.18 -19.06
C GLU A 471 24.00 22.36 -19.24
N ASN A 472 23.19 21.34 -18.91
CA ASN A 472 21.74 21.37 -19.05
C ASN A 472 21.05 21.06 -17.71
N PRO A 473 20.96 22.02 -16.76
CA PRO A 473 20.46 21.77 -15.42
C PRO A 473 18.99 21.35 -15.38
N THR A 474 18.16 21.77 -16.34
CA THR A 474 16.77 21.30 -16.47
C THR A 474 16.72 19.82 -16.84
N ASN A 475 17.46 19.41 -17.88
CA ASN A 475 17.55 18.00 -18.27
C ASN A 475 18.07 17.15 -17.10
N LYS A 476 19.14 17.63 -16.44
CA LYS A 476 19.74 16.96 -15.29
C LYS A 476 18.74 16.77 -14.13
N LEU A 477 17.91 17.76 -13.82
CA LEU A 477 16.84 17.62 -12.81
C LEU A 477 15.86 16.50 -13.16
N TRP A 478 15.42 16.43 -14.42
CA TRP A 478 14.42 15.45 -14.85
C TRP A 478 14.99 14.04 -15.07
N VAL A 479 16.27 13.91 -15.45
CA VAL A 479 16.98 12.62 -15.42
C VAL A 479 17.18 12.16 -13.97
N GLN A 480 17.51 13.07 -13.05
CA GLN A 480 17.58 12.76 -11.62
C GLN A 480 16.22 12.28 -11.10
N TYR A 481 15.12 12.94 -11.48
CA TYR A 481 13.77 12.48 -11.17
C TYR A 481 13.48 11.09 -11.73
N PHE A 482 13.89 10.83 -12.97
CA PHE A 482 13.77 9.52 -13.59
C PHE A 482 14.46 8.44 -12.75
N GLN A 483 15.70 8.68 -12.31
CA GLN A 483 16.45 7.79 -11.43
C GLN A 483 15.76 7.61 -10.06
N MET A 484 15.24 8.69 -9.47
CA MET A 484 14.53 8.61 -8.20
C MET A 484 13.30 7.69 -8.29
N VAL A 485 12.52 7.76 -9.37
CA VAL A 485 11.35 6.87 -9.58
C VAL A 485 11.77 5.45 -9.99
N THR A 486 12.86 5.28 -10.74
CA THR A 486 13.45 3.95 -10.96
C THR A 486 13.78 3.28 -9.63
N LEU A 487 14.30 4.02 -8.65
CA LEU A 487 14.60 3.48 -7.32
C LEU A 487 13.34 3.07 -6.53
N ILE A 488 12.23 3.80 -6.68
CA ILE A 488 10.92 3.38 -6.12
C ILE A 488 10.55 2.01 -6.67
N LYS A 489 10.60 1.83 -7.99
CA LYS A 489 10.21 0.58 -8.65
C LYS A 489 11.12 -0.57 -8.26
N ARG A 490 12.44 -0.36 -8.24
CA ARG A 490 13.40 -1.38 -7.78
C ARG A 490 13.20 -1.79 -6.33
N PHE A 491 12.88 -0.85 -5.45
CA PHE A 491 12.61 -1.17 -4.04
C PHE A 491 11.33 -2.00 -3.87
N ILE A 492 10.27 -1.66 -4.62
CA ILE A 492 9.04 -2.46 -4.65
C ILE A 492 9.32 -3.85 -5.23
N GLU A 493 10.04 -3.92 -6.35
CA GLU A 493 10.42 -5.19 -7.02
C GLU A 493 11.22 -6.09 -6.06
N ALA A 494 12.22 -5.54 -5.38
CA ALA A 494 13.02 -6.28 -4.39
C ALA A 494 12.14 -6.90 -3.29
N VAL A 495 11.13 -6.19 -2.81
CA VAL A 495 10.21 -6.70 -1.78
C VAL A 495 9.28 -7.75 -2.36
N ARG A 496 8.68 -7.48 -3.52
CA ARG A 496 7.73 -8.37 -4.23
C ARG A 496 8.36 -9.72 -4.56
N CYS A 497 9.64 -9.71 -4.95
CA CYS A 497 10.44 -10.89 -5.27
C CYS A 497 11.21 -11.47 -4.06
N THR A 498 11.20 -10.82 -2.90
CA THR A 498 12.02 -11.19 -1.72
C THR A 498 13.53 -11.22 -2.02
N SER A 499 14.03 -10.27 -2.82
CA SER A 499 15.46 -10.04 -3.03
C SER A 499 16.05 -9.18 -1.90
N TRP A 500 16.70 -9.82 -0.94
CA TRP A 500 17.29 -9.14 0.23
C TRP A 500 18.42 -8.17 -0.15
N ASP A 501 19.31 -8.58 -1.05
CA ASP A 501 20.44 -7.74 -1.46
C ASP A 501 19.98 -6.50 -2.22
N ASP A 502 19.01 -6.65 -3.14
CA ASP A 502 18.46 -5.49 -3.85
C ASP A 502 17.67 -4.58 -2.91
N TYR A 503 17.00 -5.15 -1.91
CA TYR A 503 16.29 -4.40 -0.88
C TYR A 503 17.25 -3.47 -0.11
N LEU A 504 18.36 -4.02 0.40
CA LEU A 504 19.37 -3.23 1.11
C LEU A 504 20.07 -2.22 0.19
N LYS A 505 20.44 -2.62 -1.03
CA LYS A 505 21.03 -1.72 -2.05
C LYS A 505 20.13 -0.53 -2.33
N CYS A 506 18.82 -0.74 -2.42
CA CYS A 506 17.88 0.35 -2.64
C CYS A 506 17.86 1.33 -1.46
N ILE A 507 17.84 0.85 -0.21
CA ILE A 507 17.87 1.72 0.97
C ILE A 507 19.16 2.54 1.01
N ILE A 508 20.30 1.93 0.71
CA ILE A 508 21.59 2.60 0.59
C ILE A 508 21.53 3.74 -0.43
N GLN A 509 20.92 3.50 -1.59
CA GLN A 509 20.73 4.49 -2.64
C GLN A 509 19.76 5.62 -2.24
N MET A 510 18.76 5.32 -1.40
CA MET A 510 17.81 6.32 -0.89
C MET A 510 18.43 7.29 0.13
N LEU A 511 19.51 6.91 0.82
CA LEU A 511 20.15 7.74 1.86
C LEU A 511 20.50 9.15 1.35
N SER A 512 21.08 9.23 0.15
CA SER A 512 21.44 10.49 -0.48
C SER A 512 20.26 11.45 -0.61
N ILE A 513 19.13 10.96 -1.13
CA ILE A 513 17.92 11.76 -1.32
C ILE A 513 17.30 12.16 0.01
N PHE A 514 17.30 11.27 1.02
CA PHE A 514 16.84 11.65 2.36
C PHE A 514 17.67 12.80 2.95
N HIS A 515 19.00 12.75 2.81
CA HIS A 515 19.86 13.85 3.22
C HIS A 515 19.62 15.13 2.42
N ALA A 516 19.57 15.03 1.09
CA ALA A 516 19.34 16.16 0.19
C ALA A 516 18.01 16.86 0.47
N ALA A 517 16.96 16.10 0.79
CA ALA A 517 15.66 16.64 1.15
C ALA A 517 15.54 17.06 2.63
N ARG A 518 16.58 16.85 3.45
CA ARG A 518 16.58 17.09 4.91
C ARG A 518 15.55 16.24 5.67
N HIS A 519 15.25 15.04 5.18
CA HIS A 519 14.53 14.01 5.91
C HIS A 519 15.49 13.32 6.92
N ASN A 520 16.10 14.12 7.80
CA ASN A 520 17.23 13.70 8.63
C ASN A 520 16.95 12.48 9.51
N LEU A 521 15.72 12.36 10.03
CA LEU A 521 15.36 11.24 10.90
C LEU A 521 15.33 9.93 10.09
N TYR A 522 14.73 9.96 8.90
CA TYR A 522 14.76 8.83 7.96
C TYR A 522 16.17 8.52 7.47
N ALA A 523 16.97 9.54 7.14
CA ALA A 523 18.36 9.34 6.73
C ALA A 523 19.17 8.61 7.82
N LYS A 524 19.09 9.07 9.07
CA LYS A 524 19.76 8.45 10.21
C LYS A 524 19.27 7.01 10.43
N CYS A 525 17.96 6.78 10.49
CA CYS A 525 17.42 5.46 10.80
C CYS A 525 17.68 4.45 9.68
N ALA A 526 17.56 4.87 8.41
CA ALA A 526 17.86 4.03 7.26
C ALA A 526 19.34 3.63 7.24
N HIS A 527 20.25 4.54 7.61
CA HIS A 527 21.67 4.22 7.74
C HIS A 527 21.90 3.18 8.83
N LEU A 528 21.40 3.42 10.05
CA LEU A 528 21.55 2.47 11.16
C LEU A 528 20.98 1.09 10.82
N TYR A 529 19.79 1.08 10.19
CA TYR A 529 19.17 -0.15 9.73
C TYR A 529 20.08 -0.92 8.78
N VAL A 530 20.55 -0.29 7.70
CA VAL A 530 21.42 -0.96 6.72
C VAL A 530 22.75 -1.38 7.35
N GLN A 531 23.34 -0.55 8.21
CA GLN A 531 24.57 -0.87 8.94
C GLN A 531 24.42 -2.16 9.74
N GLU A 532 23.34 -2.32 10.50
CA GLU A 532 23.07 -3.56 11.24
C GLU A 532 22.76 -4.74 10.31
N MET A 533 21.97 -4.52 9.25
CA MET A 533 21.55 -5.59 8.35
C MET A 533 22.70 -6.15 7.50
N LEU A 534 23.67 -5.32 7.10
CA LEU A 534 24.86 -5.75 6.37
C LEU A 534 25.82 -6.60 7.22
N GLN A 535 25.72 -6.52 8.55
CA GLN A 535 26.56 -7.27 9.49
C GLN A 535 25.94 -8.61 9.92
N LEU A 536 24.74 -8.94 9.43
CA LEU A 536 24.12 -10.22 9.74
C LEU A 536 24.92 -11.38 9.15
N ASN A 537 25.19 -12.39 9.98
CA ASN A 537 25.72 -13.65 9.49
C ASN A 537 24.66 -14.35 8.62
N VAL A 538 24.97 -14.57 7.34
CA VAL A 538 24.00 -15.09 6.35
C VAL A 538 23.47 -16.47 6.77
N ASP A 539 24.31 -17.36 7.26
CA ASP A 539 23.91 -18.73 7.64
C ASP A 539 22.99 -18.72 8.87
N GLU A 540 23.30 -17.89 9.87
CA GLU A 540 22.49 -17.77 11.08
C GLU A 540 21.14 -17.10 10.82
N HIS A 541 21.08 -16.19 9.86
CA HIS A 541 19.90 -15.36 9.58
C HIS A 541 19.19 -15.75 8.26
N LEU A 542 19.58 -16.84 7.62
CA LEU A 542 19.10 -17.28 6.30
C LEU A 542 17.57 -17.33 6.22
N GLN A 543 16.91 -17.88 7.26
CA GLN A 543 15.45 -18.00 7.27
C GLN A 543 14.74 -16.65 7.17
N TYR A 544 15.28 -15.60 7.78
CA TYR A 544 14.74 -14.25 7.66
C TYR A 544 15.09 -13.63 6.32
N ILE A 545 16.36 -13.72 5.90
CA ILE A 545 16.85 -13.17 4.63
C ILE A 545 16.03 -13.69 3.44
N SER A 546 15.73 -14.99 3.41
CA SER A 546 14.94 -15.60 2.34
C SER A 546 13.44 -15.30 2.41
N HIS A 547 12.95 -14.67 3.49
CA HIS A 547 11.51 -14.51 3.73
C HIS A 547 11.12 -13.24 4.51
N PHE A 548 11.90 -12.18 4.34
CA PHE A 548 11.68 -10.91 5.04
C PHE A 548 10.37 -10.23 4.61
N SER A 549 9.90 -10.47 3.38
CA SER A 549 8.66 -9.91 2.85
C SER A 549 7.45 -10.86 3.01
N VAL A 550 6.25 -10.29 2.95
CA VAL A 550 4.99 -10.98 3.30
C VAL A 550 4.11 -11.22 2.08
N ARG A 551 3.91 -12.48 1.68
CA ARG A 551 2.97 -12.90 0.61
C ARG A 551 1.65 -13.38 1.21
N ARG A 552 0.52 -12.80 0.77
CA ARG A 552 -0.82 -13.17 1.26
C ARG A 552 -1.72 -13.81 0.21
N THR A 553 -1.32 -13.77 -1.06
CA THR A 553 -2.06 -14.36 -2.18
C THR A 553 -1.23 -15.43 -2.87
N ASP A 554 -1.88 -16.18 -3.76
CA ASP A 554 -1.35 -17.28 -4.55
C ASP A 554 -0.59 -16.81 -5.80
N LYS A 555 0.28 -15.82 -5.63
CA LYS A 555 1.05 -15.20 -6.73
C LYS A 555 2.48 -14.92 -6.28
N PHE A 556 3.44 -15.05 -7.19
CA PHE A 556 4.84 -14.74 -6.88
C PHE A 556 5.05 -13.25 -6.56
N TYR A 557 4.68 -12.38 -7.49
CA TYR A 557 4.88 -10.92 -7.41
C TYR A 557 3.82 -10.21 -6.56
N CYS A 558 3.54 -10.71 -5.36
CA CYS A 558 2.53 -10.14 -4.46
C CYS A 558 3.04 -9.78 -3.07
N ALA A 559 4.32 -10.03 -2.77
CA ALA A 559 4.85 -9.79 -1.43
C ALA A 559 4.80 -8.30 -1.06
N ILE A 560 4.51 -7.98 0.20
CA ILE A 560 4.45 -6.63 0.75
C ILE A 560 5.40 -6.49 1.95
N PHE A 561 5.64 -5.26 2.38
CA PHE A 561 6.37 -4.97 3.61
C PHE A 561 5.61 -5.45 4.85
N SER A 562 6.31 -5.81 5.92
CA SER A 562 5.70 -6.24 7.18
C SER A 562 4.89 -5.14 7.87
N ASP A 563 5.33 -3.87 7.79
CA ASP A 563 4.56 -2.72 8.27
C ASP A 563 3.33 -2.41 7.39
N GLN A 564 3.38 -2.72 6.10
CA GLN A 564 2.19 -2.70 5.24
C GLN A 564 1.23 -3.87 5.56
N ALA A 565 1.76 -5.03 5.97
CA ALA A 565 0.96 -6.19 6.34
C ALA A 565 0.11 -5.90 7.58
N ILE A 566 0.67 -5.27 8.62
CA ILE A 566 -0.12 -4.85 9.81
C ILE A 566 -1.16 -3.79 9.46
N GLU A 567 -0.82 -2.80 8.63
CA GLU A 567 -1.77 -1.75 8.23
C GLU A 567 -2.98 -2.36 7.47
N THR A 568 -2.72 -3.32 6.56
CA THR A 568 -3.76 -3.94 5.73
C THR A 568 -4.52 -5.10 6.40
N SER A 569 -4.05 -5.60 7.54
CA SER A 569 -4.69 -6.69 8.29
C SER A 569 -5.34 -6.19 9.57
N LEU A 570 -4.54 -5.78 10.56
CA LEU A 570 -5.03 -5.37 11.87
C LEU A 570 -5.57 -3.95 11.86
N MET A 571 -4.79 -2.97 11.38
CA MET A 571 -5.17 -1.55 11.51
C MET A 571 -6.37 -1.18 10.66
N LYS A 572 -6.46 -1.70 9.42
CA LYS A 572 -7.63 -1.47 8.56
C LYS A 572 -8.92 -1.97 9.21
N VAL A 573 -8.89 -3.13 9.86
CA VAL A 573 -10.05 -3.66 10.59
C VAL A 573 -10.34 -2.81 11.82
N PHE A 574 -9.31 -2.45 12.58
CA PHE A 574 -9.44 -1.62 13.77
C PHE A 574 -10.07 -0.26 13.45
N LYS A 575 -9.70 0.37 12.33
CA LYS A 575 -10.15 1.70 11.91
C LYS A 575 -11.48 1.70 11.12
N ASP A 576 -11.97 0.54 10.67
CA ASP A 576 -13.16 0.44 9.81
C ASP A 576 -14.44 0.90 10.54
N PRO A 577 -15.20 1.88 10.01
CA PRO A 577 -16.40 2.41 10.67
C PRO A 577 -17.53 1.41 10.95
N GLY A 578 -17.56 0.24 10.30
CA GLY A 578 -18.54 -0.82 10.56
C GLY A 578 -18.02 -1.97 11.45
N ARG A 579 -16.69 -2.10 11.59
CA ARG A 579 -16.02 -3.28 12.20
C ARG A 579 -15.16 -2.96 13.42
N GLY A 580 -14.66 -1.73 13.44
CA GLY A 580 -13.66 -1.25 14.37
C GLY A 580 -14.22 -0.88 15.73
N LEU A 581 -13.30 -0.57 16.65
CA LEU A 581 -13.63 0.12 17.90
C LEU A 581 -13.88 1.63 17.65
N THR A 582 -13.67 2.10 16.41
CA THR A 582 -13.69 3.53 16.09
C THR A 582 -15.08 4.16 15.98
N HIS A 583 -16.12 3.35 15.79
CA HIS A 583 -17.48 3.82 15.60
C HIS A 583 -18.49 2.82 16.18
N GLY A 584 -19.20 3.20 17.24
CA GLY A 584 -20.46 2.56 17.67
C GLY A 584 -20.39 1.24 18.47
N ARG A 585 -19.24 0.54 18.54
CA ARG A 585 -19.08 -0.56 19.52
C ARG A 585 -18.87 0.06 20.91
N GLY A 586 -19.65 -0.37 21.90
CA GLY A 586 -19.72 0.25 23.23
C GLY A 586 -18.35 0.60 23.83
N THR A 587 -18.29 1.74 24.52
CA THR A 587 -17.07 2.33 25.09
C THR A 587 -16.65 1.71 26.41
N THR A 588 -17.28 0.62 26.84
CA THR A 588 -16.93 -0.02 28.11
C THR A 588 -15.63 -0.81 27.96
N GLU A 589 -14.83 -0.85 29.03
CA GLU A 589 -13.58 -1.61 29.09
C GLU A 589 -13.79 -3.09 28.74
N ALA A 590 -14.92 -3.66 29.16
CA ALA A 590 -15.27 -5.04 28.87
C ALA A 590 -15.63 -5.31 27.40
N ASP A 591 -16.27 -4.37 26.71
CA ASP A 591 -16.59 -4.52 25.29
C ASP A 591 -15.34 -4.38 24.42
N THR A 592 -14.44 -3.46 24.82
CA THR A 592 -13.11 -3.32 24.25
C THR A 592 -12.28 -4.59 24.45
N ALA A 593 -12.28 -5.16 25.66
CA ALA A 593 -11.63 -6.42 25.99
C ALA A 593 -12.14 -7.58 25.13
N LYS A 594 -13.46 -7.74 25.01
CA LYS A 594 -14.06 -8.79 24.16
C LYS A 594 -13.68 -8.61 22.71
N TRP A 595 -13.70 -7.38 22.19
CA TRP A 595 -13.31 -7.09 20.82
C TRP A 595 -11.87 -7.50 20.57
N ILE A 596 -10.93 -7.01 21.39
CA ILE A 596 -9.50 -7.30 21.28
C ILE A 596 -9.23 -8.80 21.28
N LEU A 597 -9.81 -9.53 22.23
CA LEU A 597 -9.51 -10.95 22.43
C LEU A 597 -10.15 -11.87 21.39
N SER A 598 -11.30 -11.46 20.81
CA SER A 598 -12.02 -12.27 19.81
C SER A 598 -11.64 -11.95 18.37
N MET A 599 -11.04 -10.76 18.13
CA MET A 599 -10.73 -10.27 16.79
C MET A 599 -9.92 -11.26 15.93
N PRO A 600 -8.85 -11.91 16.44
CA PRO A 600 -8.06 -12.84 15.63
C PRO A 600 -8.92 -13.99 15.05
N VAL A 601 -9.72 -14.63 15.90
CA VAL A 601 -10.61 -15.73 15.52
C VAL A 601 -11.70 -15.27 14.54
N PHE A 602 -12.25 -14.08 14.75
CA PHE A 602 -13.32 -13.57 13.90
C PHE A 602 -12.82 -13.16 12.52
N LEU A 603 -11.59 -12.65 12.43
CA LEU A 603 -10.96 -12.34 11.15
C LEU A 603 -10.76 -13.61 10.31
N ASP A 604 -10.33 -14.72 10.92
CA ASP A 604 -10.17 -15.99 10.19
C ASP A 604 -11.50 -16.53 9.67
N ILE A 605 -12.56 -16.54 10.50
CA ILE A 605 -13.91 -16.96 10.06
C ILE A 605 -14.42 -16.06 8.94
N PHE A 606 -14.18 -14.74 9.06
CA PHE A 606 -14.55 -13.78 8.03
C PHE A 606 -13.84 -14.08 6.71
N GLN A 607 -12.53 -14.33 6.75
CA GLN A 607 -11.75 -14.68 5.56
C GLN A 607 -12.22 -16.00 4.94
N SER A 608 -12.44 -17.06 5.74
CA SER A 608 -12.97 -18.34 5.25
C SER A 608 -14.36 -18.18 4.63
N CYS A 609 -15.22 -17.30 5.18
CA CYS A 609 -16.51 -16.97 4.58
C CYS A 609 -16.34 -16.31 3.21
N GLN A 610 -15.39 -15.36 3.06
CA GLN A 610 -15.13 -14.69 1.80
C GLN A 610 -14.63 -15.65 0.73
N ASP A 611 -13.69 -16.52 1.11
CA ASP A 611 -13.10 -17.53 0.23
C ASP A 611 -14.19 -18.52 -0.22
N TYR A 612 -15.02 -19.01 0.71
CA TYR A 612 -16.17 -19.85 0.40
C TYR A 612 -17.17 -19.16 -0.53
N CYS A 613 -17.52 -17.89 -0.29
CA CYS A 613 -18.43 -17.14 -1.14
C CYS A 613 -17.80 -16.71 -2.48
N LYS A 614 -16.46 -16.78 -2.62
CA LYS A 614 -15.71 -16.15 -3.71
C LYS A 614 -16.06 -14.67 -3.86
N VAL A 615 -16.17 -13.93 -2.75
CA VAL A 615 -16.45 -12.49 -2.75
C VAL A 615 -15.29 -11.77 -2.07
N ALA A 616 -14.44 -11.13 -2.86
CA ALA A 616 -13.40 -10.25 -2.33
C ALA A 616 -14.07 -8.96 -1.82
N VAL A 617 -14.05 -8.72 -0.52
CA VAL A 617 -14.55 -7.45 0.07
C VAL A 617 -13.39 -6.49 0.34
N PHE A 618 -12.15 -6.99 0.39
CA PHE A 618 -10.97 -6.17 0.64
C PHE A 618 -10.33 -5.71 -0.68
N GLY A 619 -10.90 -4.67 -1.29
CA GLY A 619 -10.33 -4.00 -2.46
C GLY A 619 -11.18 -4.20 -3.71
N THR A 620 -11.53 -3.06 -4.31
CA THR A 620 -12.24 -2.85 -5.58
C THR A 620 -13.67 -3.42 -5.71
N SER A 621 -14.53 -2.60 -6.31
CA SER A 621 -15.96 -2.85 -6.52
C SER A 621 -16.21 -4.18 -7.25
N GLU A 622 -17.27 -4.88 -6.85
CA GLU A 622 -17.74 -6.21 -7.28
C GLU A 622 -18.00 -6.44 -8.80
N GLN A 623 -17.55 -5.57 -9.71
CA GLN A 623 -17.92 -5.71 -11.13
C GLN A 623 -16.99 -6.58 -11.99
N HIS A 624 -15.79 -6.96 -11.56
CA HIS A 624 -14.92 -7.83 -12.37
C HIS A 624 -14.15 -8.84 -11.51
N LYS A 625 -14.73 -10.03 -11.36
CA LYS A 625 -13.95 -11.23 -11.04
C LYS A 625 -13.09 -11.58 -12.26
N SER A 626 -11.85 -11.15 -12.25
CA SER A 626 -10.79 -11.93 -12.85
C SER A 626 -9.70 -12.09 -11.81
N ASP A 627 -9.00 -13.22 -11.81
CA ASP A 627 -7.82 -13.49 -10.96
C ASP A 627 -6.62 -12.57 -11.34
N MET A 628 -6.90 -11.39 -11.89
CA MET A 628 -5.99 -10.45 -12.51
C MET A 628 -5.75 -9.27 -11.56
N HIS A 629 -4.52 -8.77 -11.51
CA HIS A 629 -4.20 -7.56 -10.75
C HIS A 629 -5.08 -6.37 -11.20
N ASP A 630 -5.44 -5.47 -10.27
CA ASP A 630 -6.27 -4.28 -10.56
C ASP A 630 -5.73 -3.46 -11.74
N ASP A 631 -4.40 -3.38 -11.86
CA ASP A 631 -3.68 -2.67 -12.94
C ASP A 631 -3.78 -3.34 -14.33
N GLY A 632 -4.26 -4.59 -14.41
CA GLY A 632 -4.58 -5.29 -15.66
C GLY A 632 -6.04 -5.14 -16.09
N GLY A 633 -6.93 -4.70 -15.19
CA GLY A 633 -8.36 -4.57 -15.47
C GLY A 633 -8.63 -3.63 -16.63
N VAL A 634 -9.49 -4.02 -17.58
CA VAL A 634 -9.77 -3.26 -18.82
C VAL A 634 -10.05 -1.77 -18.54
N THR A 635 -10.88 -1.48 -17.53
CA THR A 635 -11.21 -0.11 -17.11
C THR A 635 -9.99 0.65 -16.59
N ARG A 636 -9.12 -0.03 -15.82
CA ARG A 636 -7.92 0.57 -15.25
C ARG A 636 -6.86 0.81 -16.32
N VAL A 637 -6.61 -0.16 -17.18
CA VAL A 637 -5.69 -0.04 -18.32
C VAL A 637 -6.11 1.11 -19.23
N LYS A 638 -7.40 1.16 -19.62
CA LYS A 638 -7.94 2.25 -20.45
C LYS A 638 -7.73 3.63 -19.81
N ARG A 639 -7.99 3.76 -18.50
CA ARG A 639 -7.80 5.00 -17.77
C ARG A 639 -6.33 5.39 -17.69
N ASP A 640 -5.45 4.46 -17.36
CA ASP A 640 -4.02 4.70 -17.20
C ASP A 640 -3.38 5.10 -18.53
N ASN A 641 -3.75 4.46 -19.65
CA ASN A 641 -3.27 4.83 -20.98
C ASN A 641 -3.80 6.21 -21.44
N ALA A 642 -5.06 6.54 -21.12
CA ALA A 642 -5.59 7.88 -21.39
C ALA A 642 -4.87 8.97 -20.58
N ASP A 643 -4.58 8.70 -19.30
CA ASP A 643 -3.85 9.62 -18.43
C ASP A 643 -2.38 9.76 -18.83
N PHE A 644 -1.73 8.66 -19.25
CA PHE A 644 -0.40 8.69 -19.88
C PHE A 644 -0.38 9.62 -21.08
N ASN A 645 -1.35 9.50 -22.00
CA ASN A 645 -1.41 10.31 -23.21
C ASN A 645 -1.53 11.81 -22.91
N LYS A 646 -2.26 12.21 -21.85
CA LYS A 646 -2.33 13.60 -21.40
C LYS A 646 -0.96 14.10 -20.93
N ILE A 647 -0.27 13.31 -20.12
CA ILE A 647 1.07 13.66 -19.61
C ILE A 647 2.07 13.72 -20.78
N ASN A 648 2.06 12.74 -21.67
CA ASN A 648 2.94 12.69 -22.83
C ASN A 648 2.72 13.89 -23.76
N ALA A 649 1.46 14.23 -24.08
CA ALA A 649 1.14 15.42 -24.87
C ALA A 649 1.68 16.70 -24.20
N TRP A 650 1.47 16.84 -22.89
CA TRP A 650 1.96 17.99 -22.14
C TRP A 650 3.49 18.06 -22.10
N LEU A 651 4.19 16.94 -21.94
CA LEU A 651 5.65 16.87 -21.97
C LEU A 651 6.20 17.11 -23.38
N ASN A 652 5.50 16.76 -24.44
CA ASN A 652 5.91 17.12 -25.80
C ASN A 652 5.85 18.65 -25.98
N ASP A 653 4.81 19.29 -25.47
CA ASP A 653 4.67 20.75 -25.49
C ASP A 653 5.63 21.47 -24.52
N ASN A 654 5.99 20.83 -23.40
CA ASN A 654 6.82 21.38 -22.31
C ASN A 654 8.02 20.49 -22.02
N SER A 655 8.77 20.13 -23.07
CA SER A 655 9.83 19.12 -22.97
C SER A 655 10.91 19.49 -21.94
N PRO A 656 11.23 18.57 -21.00
CA PRO A 656 12.34 18.73 -20.07
C PRO A 656 13.71 18.63 -20.71
N PHE A 657 13.80 18.15 -21.95
CA PHE A 657 15.05 17.81 -22.64
C PHE A 657 15.43 18.83 -23.71
N ARG A 658 15.12 20.11 -23.48
CA ARG A 658 15.50 21.21 -24.35
C ARG A 658 16.95 21.61 -24.08
N THR A 659 17.67 22.05 -25.09
CA THR A 659 19.00 22.63 -24.90
C THR A 659 18.85 23.99 -24.21
N THR A 660 19.11 24.03 -22.91
CA THR A 660 19.08 25.25 -22.09
C THR A 660 20.16 25.18 -21.03
N ASN A 661 20.93 26.26 -20.90
CA ASN A 661 21.95 26.41 -19.85
C ASN A 661 21.36 26.87 -18.51
N GLN A 662 20.03 27.05 -18.44
CA GLN A 662 19.32 27.52 -17.26
C GLN A 662 18.39 26.44 -16.70
N LEU A 663 18.20 26.47 -15.39
CA LEU A 663 17.23 25.63 -14.71
C LEU A 663 15.86 26.28 -14.82
N VAL A 664 14.92 25.64 -15.51
CA VAL A 664 13.61 26.22 -15.84
C VAL A 664 12.48 25.31 -15.34
N SER A 665 11.48 25.92 -14.71
CA SER A 665 10.22 25.25 -14.37
C SER A 665 9.43 24.95 -15.64
N LEU A 666 9.03 23.69 -15.85
CA LEU A 666 8.27 23.29 -17.03
C LEU A 666 6.85 23.88 -17.05
N GLY A 667 6.27 24.15 -15.88
CA GLY A 667 4.90 24.65 -15.75
C GLY A 667 4.81 26.17 -15.85
N THR A 668 5.73 26.88 -15.19
CA THR A 668 5.64 28.34 -15.01
C THR A 668 6.66 29.11 -15.86
N GLY A 669 7.70 28.44 -16.37
CA GLY A 669 8.82 29.10 -17.03
C GLY A 669 9.78 29.83 -16.08
N VAL A 670 9.57 29.76 -14.76
CA VAL A 670 10.45 30.38 -13.76
C VAL A 670 11.86 29.82 -13.88
N ILE A 671 12.84 30.71 -13.94
CA ILE A 671 14.27 30.39 -14.04
C ILE A 671 14.89 30.44 -12.65
N GLY A 672 15.63 29.39 -12.28
CA GLY A 672 16.36 29.31 -11.02
C GLY A 672 17.60 30.20 -11.01
N ASP A 673 17.82 30.91 -9.89
CA ASP A 673 19.05 31.66 -9.61
C ASP A 673 20.13 30.74 -9.00
N ASN A 674 21.27 31.33 -8.60
CA ASN A 674 22.39 30.62 -7.98
C ASN A 674 22.07 29.99 -6.60
N LYS A 675 20.91 30.26 -6.02
CA LYS A 675 20.46 29.64 -4.76
C LYS A 675 19.83 28.28 -5.01
N VAL A 676 19.30 28.02 -6.21
CA VAL A 676 18.65 26.75 -6.56
C VAL A 676 19.69 25.71 -6.95
N ASN A 677 19.63 24.53 -6.33
CA ASN A 677 20.55 23.43 -6.62
C ASN A 677 19.88 22.05 -6.57
N CYS A 678 18.54 21.96 -6.68
CA CYS A 678 17.80 20.70 -6.63
C CYS A 678 18.21 19.67 -7.68
N PHE A 679 18.76 20.10 -8.83
CA PHE A 679 19.29 19.23 -9.89
C PHE A 679 20.61 18.51 -9.52
N LYS A 680 21.12 18.74 -8.30
CA LYS A 680 22.33 18.09 -7.73
C LYS A 680 22.01 17.30 -6.45
N ALA A 681 20.77 16.84 -6.28
CA ALA A 681 20.33 16.19 -5.04
C ALA A 681 21.15 14.93 -4.72
N PHE A 682 21.44 14.06 -5.69
CA PHE A 682 22.27 12.89 -5.42
C PHE A 682 23.71 13.29 -5.02
N GLU A 683 24.30 14.31 -5.67
CA GLU A 683 25.67 14.78 -5.37
C GLU A 683 25.76 15.32 -3.94
N VAL A 684 24.90 16.30 -3.61
CA VAL A 684 24.84 16.93 -2.27
C VAL A 684 24.48 15.90 -1.19
N GLY A 685 23.57 14.99 -1.51
CA GLY A 685 23.16 13.90 -0.62
C GLY A 685 24.28 12.91 -0.32
N THR A 686 25.05 12.51 -1.34
CA THR A 686 26.17 11.56 -1.19
C THR A 686 27.28 12.16 -0.33
N GLU A 687 27.60 13.43 -0.52
CA GLU A 687 28.54 14.16 0.35
C GLU A 687 28.07 14.19 1.81
N ALA A 688 26.76 14.35 2.02
CA ALA A 688 26.18 14.34 3.36
C ALA A 688 26.28 12.95 4.03
N VAL A 689 26.02 11.87 3.28
CA VAL A 689 26.18 10.49 3.75
C VAL A 689 27.63 10.23 4.17
N GLN A 690 28.60 10.64 3.36
CA GLN A 690 30.02 10.44 3.69
C GLN A 690 30.45 11.17 4.96
N ARG A 691 29.89 12.35 5.19
CA ARG A 691 30.24 13.17 6.36
C ARG A 691 29.74 12.60 7.67
N VAL A 692 28.64 11.84 7.67
CA VAL A 692 28.10 11.29 8.91
C VAL A 692 28.90 10.08 9.40
N PHE A 693 29.70 9.42 8.55
CA PHE A 693 30.54 8.31 8.97
C PHE A 693 31.49 8.67 10.11
N GLY A 694 31.67 7.73 11.04
CA GLY A 694 32.54 7.85 12.20
C GLY A 694 32.06 8.83 13.27
N HIS A 695 30.90 9.47 13.12
CA HIS A 695 30.36 10.38 14.12
C HIS A 695 29.26 9.71 14.94
N LYS A 696 29.11 10.15 16.20
CA LYS A 696 28.01 9.72 17.07
C LYS A 696 26.65 10.21 16.60
N ILE A 697 25.60 9.46 16.93
CA ILE A 697 24.20 9.85 16.67
C ILE A 697 23.87 11.21 17.29
N SER A 698 24.33 11.46 18.52
CA SER A 698 24.12 12.70 19.27
C SER A 698 24.77 13.92 18.62
N ASP A 699 25.91 13.71 17.96
CA ASP A 699 26.79 14.79 17.52
C ASP A 699 26.39 15.31 16.13
N ILE A 700 25.68 14.49 15.35
CA ILE A 700 25.26 14.86 14.01
C ILE A 700 24.07 15.82 14.04
N LYS A 701 24.39 17.09 13.78
CA LYS A 701 23.47 18.09 13.27
C LYS A 701 23.76 18.26 11.77
N VAL A 702 23.04 17.57 10.89
CA VAL A 702 23.19 17.75 9.43
C VAL A 702 22.95 19.22 9.09
N GLY A 703 23.99 19.91 8.63
CA GLY A 703 23.97 21.35 8.39
C GLY A 703 23.01 21.73 7.25
N ARG A 704 22.43 22.94 7.31
CA ARG A 704 21.49 23.46 6.29
C ARG A 704 22.05 23.42 4.87
N LYS A 705 23.38 23.45 4.72
CA LYS A 705 24.08 23.40 3.42
C LYS A 705 23.87 22.11 2.62
N TYR A 706 23.51 21.00 3.29
CA TYR A 706 23.23 19.72 2.63
C TYR A 706 21.77 19.54 2.22
N ARG A 707 20.93 20.54 2.48
CA ARG A 707 19.57 20.58 1.97
C ARG A 707 19.58 21.27 0.61
N VAL A 708 19.15 20.56 -0.43
CA VAL A 708 18.96 21.20 -1.73
C VAL A 708 17.80 22.19 -1.69
N GLN A 709 17.97 23.28 -2.42
CA GLN A 709 16.98 24.31 -2.59
C GLN A 709 16.17 24.00 -3.86
N PRO A 710 14.86 23.73 -3.75
CA PRO A 710 13.98 23.57 -4.91
C PRO A 710 13.72 24.88 -5.66
N LEU A 711 13.16 24.76 -6.87
CA LEU A 711 12.76 25.90 -7.69
C LEU A 711 11.67 26.75 -7.02
N SER A 712 10.83 26.17 -6.15
CA SER A 712 9.78 26.90 -5.42
C SER A 712 10.29 28.03 -4.51
N ILE A 713 11.59 28.06 -4.20
CA ILE A 713 12.21 29.16 -3.44
C ILE A 713 12.30 30.44 -4.28
N MET A 714 12.23 30.30 -5.61
CA MET A 714 12.06 31.42 -6.54
C MET A 714 10.64 31.96 -6.37
N THR A 715 10.42 32.62 -5.23
CA THR A 715 9.21 33.37 -4.91
C THR A 715 9.33 34.77 -5.49
N SER A 716 8.22 35.39 -5.84
CA SER A 716 8.12 36.82 -6.20
C SER A 716 8.37 37.73 -4.98
N LYS A 717 9.37 37.45 -4.14
CA LYS A 717 9.74 38.27 -2.99
C LYS A 717 10.86 39.23 -3.39
N ILE A 718 10.67 40.52 -3.11
CA ILE A 718 11.71 41.54 -3.22
C ILE A 718 12.12 42.05 -1.85
N LYS A 719 13.38 42.46 -1.71
CA LYS A 719 13.84 43.12 -0.50
C LYS A 719 13.40 44.59 -0.50
N ILE A 720 12.58 44.97 0.47
CA ILE A 720 12.25 46.37 0.76
C ILE A 720 12.73 46.64 2.19
N ASN A 721 13.66 47.59 2.37
CA ASN A 721 14.26 47.94 3.66
C ASN A 721 14.77 46.70 4.45
N ASP A 722 15.55 45.85 3.78
CA ASP A 722 16.11 44.59 4.34
C ASP A 722 15.09 43.55 4.81
N LYS A 723 13.80 43.74 4.51
CA LYS A 723 12.76 42.74 4.74
C LYS A 723 12.32 42.13 3.41
N ASP A 724 12.25 40.80 3.37
CA ASP A 724 11.67 40.09 2.23
C ASP A 724 10.16 40.33 2.22
N VAL A 725 9.70 41.11 1.23
CA VAL A 725 8.28 41.39 1.03
C VAL A 725 7.78 40.54 -0.13
N PRO A 726 6.82 39.62 0.08
CA PRO A 726 6.14 38.95 -1.02
C PRO A 726 5.40 39.99 -1.85
N ILE A 727 5.76 40.09 -3.14
CA ILE A 727 4.96 40.81 -4.11
C ILE A 727 3.78 39.90 -4.43
N ASP A 728 2.66 40.19 -3.77
CA ASP A 728 1.34 39.93 -4.32
C ASP A 728 1.03 41.09 -5.28
N PRO A 729 1.11 40.86 -6.58
CA PRO A 729 0.95 41.94 -7.54
C PRO A 729 -0.48 42.48 -7.60
N THR A 730 -1.47 41.66 -7.22
CA THR A 730 -2.87 42.06 -7.13
C THR A 730 -3.06 43.02 -5.96
N LEU A 731 -2.49 42.68 -4.80
CA LEU A 731 -2.49 43.56 -3.63
C LEU A 731 -1.70 44.85 -3.88
N LEU A 732 -0.58 44.78 -4.61
CA LEU A 732 0.21 45.95 -4.98
C LEU A 732 -0.57 46.88 -5.91
N PHE A 733 -1.20 46.35 -6.97
CA PHE A 733 -2.08 47.10 -7.86
C PHE A 733 -3.25 47.73 -7.11
N GLN A 734 -3.92 46.99 -6.22
CA GLN A 734 -5.00 47.52 -5.37
C GLN A 734 -4.52 48.69 -4.51
N ARG A 735 -3.35 48.57 -3.87
CA ARG A 735 -2.75 49.65 -3.07
C ARG A 735 -2.40 50.87 -3.92
N MET A 736 -1.85 50.66 -5.12
CA MET A 736 -1.54 51.75 -6.05
C MET A 736 -2.81 52.48 -6.52
N CYS A 737 -3.88 51.74 -6.82
CA CYS A 737 -5.18 52.33 -7.16
C CYS A 737 -5.79 53.14 -6.00
N LEU A 738 -5.52 52.76 -4.75
CA LEU A 738 -5.99 53.47 -3.55
C LEU A 738 -5.13 54.69 -3.20
N VAL A 739 -3.82 54.64 -3.48
CA VAL A 739 -2.86 55.69 -3.07
C VAL A 739 -2.67 56.75 -4.16
N LYS A 740 -3.00 56.47 -5.43
CA LYS A 740 -2.89 57.44 -6.53
C LYS A 740 -3.68 58.72 -6.22
N LYS A 741 -3.05 59.88 -6.40
CA LYS A 741 -3.72 61.19 -6.31
C LYS A 741 -4.42 61.55 -7.62
N ASP A 742 -3.82 61.16 -8.75
CA ASP A 742 -4.35 61.37 -10.09
C ASP A 742 -3.89 60.26 -11.05
N ASP A 743 -4.42 60.27 -12.28
CA ASP A 743 -4.09 59.26 -13.29
C ASP A 743 -2.69 59.47 -13.91
N VAL A 744 -2.08 60.64 -13.73
CA VAL A 744 -0.71 60.92 -14.17
C VAL A 744 0.29 60.22 -13.24
N GLU A 745 0.04 60.26 -11.93
CA GLU A 745 0.82 59.54 -10.91
C GLU A 745 0.70 58.02 -11.09
N LEU A 746 -0.50 57.52 -11.42
CA LEU A 746 -0.70 56.11 -11.75
C LEU A 746 0.14 55.69 -12.96
N LYS A 747 0.21 56.53 -14.01
CA LYS A 747 1.04 56.29 -15.19
C LYS A 747 2.53 56.23 -14.85
N ASN A 748 2.98 57.02 -13.87
CA ASN A 748 4.36 56.96 -13.38
C ASN A 748 4.66 55.66 -12.65
N PHE A 749 3.72 55.12 -11.87
CA PHE A 749 3.95 53.84 -11.22
C PHE A 749 4.11 52.67 -12.21
N PHE A 750 3.42 52.72 -13.37
CA PHE A 750 3.57 51.74 -14.45
C PHE A 750 4.83 51.87 -15.29
N GLN A 751 5.70 52.86 -15.01
CA GLN A 751 7.03 52.94 -15.63
C GLN A 751 8.02 51.96 -14.98
N TYR A 752 7.69 51.43 -13.80
CA TYR A 752 8.49 50.45 -13.07
C TYR A 752 7.91 49.04 -13.29
N GLU A 753 8.78 48.03 -13.29
CA GLU A 753 8.36 46.64 -13.40
C GLU A 753 7.77 46.16 -12.06
N LEU A 754 6.44 46.20 -11.96
CA LEU A 754 5.68 45.97 -10.71
C LEU A 754 5.53 44.49 -10.34
N ALA A 755 5.93 43.59 -11.24
CA ALA A 755 5.89 42.15 -11.06
C ALA A 755 6.90 41.51 -12.02
N PRO A 756 7.44 40.32 -11.69
CA PRO A 756 8.34 39.58 -12.58
C PRO A 756 7.64 39.05 -13.85
N TYR A 757 6.33 39.30 -14.00
CA TYR A 757 5.50 38.94 -15.13
C TYR A 757 4.34 39.95 -15.31
N PRO A 758 3.80 40.16 -16.53
CA PRO A 758 2.73 41.13 -16.78
C PRO A 758 1.38 40.76 -16.13
N LEU A 759 0.89 41.54 -15.17
CA LEU A 759 -0.32 41.19 -14.38
C LEU A 759 -1.64 41.27 -15.12
N SER A 760 -1.68 42.00 -16.23
CA SER A 760 -2.80 42.02 -17.15
C SER A 760 -3.04 40.64 -17.79
N ILE A 761 -1.99 39.81 -17.85
CA ILE A 761 -1.96 38.55 -18.58
C ILE A 761 -1.73 37.37 -17.63
N PHE A 762 -1.08 37.59 -16.49
CA PHE A 762 -0.68 36.56 -15.53
C PHE A 762 -1.21 36.85 -14.10
N ASP A 763 -1.45 35.79 -13.33
CA ASP A 763 -1.67 35.78 -11.90
C ASP A 763 -0.58 34.92 -11.21
N GLU A 764 -0.68 34.77 -9.90
CA GLU A 764 0.28 34.00 -9.07
C GLU A 764 0.38 32.51 -9.44
N ASN A 765 -0.55 31.98 -10.24
CA ASN A 765 -0.60 30.60 -10.71
C ASN A 765 -0.29 30.46 -12.21
N GLY A 766 -0.05 31.56 -12.95
CA GLY A 766 0.24 31.54 -14.40
C GLY A 766 -0.67 32.47 -15.21
N MET A 767 -0.86 32.23 -16.50
CA MET A 767 -1.65 33.11 -17.39
C MET A 767 -3.17 33.07 -17.04
N ARG A 768 -3.81 34.24 -16.92
CA ARG A 768 -5.24 34.39 -16.60
C ARG A 768 -6.13 33.73 -17.66
N LYS A 769 -7.09 32.89 -17.24
CA LYS A 769 -7.90 32.02 -18.13
C LYS A 769 -8.70 32.76 -19.22
N ASN A 770 -9.05 34.02 -19.00
CA ASN A 770 -10.00 34.81 -19.77
C ASN A 770 -9.38 35.74 -20.83
N VAL A 771 -8.05 35.75 -21.00
CA VAL A 771 -7.36 36.71 -21.90
C VAL A 771 -6.62 36.00 -23.06
N LYS A 772 -6.91 34.72 -23.29
CA LYS A 772 -6.23 33.91 -24.34
C LYS A 772 -6.64 34.29 -25.77
N SER A 773 -7.89 34.72 -25.97
CA SER A 773 -8.42 35.14 -27.28
C SER A 773 -7.81 36.44 -27.77
N ASP A 774 -7.62 37.39 -26.86
CA ASP A 774 -7.22 38.76 -27.19
C ASP A 774 -5.74 38.84 -27.63
N PHE A 775 -4.97 37.80 -27.32
CA PHE A 775 -3.57 37.66 -27.73
C PHE A 775 -3.40 37.05 -29.13
N TYR A 776 -4.45 36.44 -29.68
CA TYR A 776 -4.37 35.72 -30.97
C TYR A 776 -4.00 36.67 -32.11
N ASP A 777 -4.55 37.89 -32.10
CA ASP A 777 -4.34 38.90 -33.15
C ASP A 777 -2.98 39.61 -33.04
N THR A 778 -2.32 39.54 -31.88
CA THR A 778 -0.98 40.12 -31.66
C THR A 778 0.18 39.24 -32.10
N PHE A 779 -0.05 37.94 -32.34
CA PHE A 779 0.98 37.04 -32.85
C PHE A 779 0.97 37.03 -34.38
N THR A 780 2.10 37.36 -35.01
CA THR A 780 2.26 37.17 -36.46
C THR A 780 2.24 35.69 -36.79
N THR A 781 1.33 35.27 -37.67
CA THR A 781 1.25 33.89 -38.17
C THR A 781 2.55 33.55 -38.92
N CYS A 782 3.40 32.73 -38.31
CA CYS A 782 4.65 32.30 -38.93
C CYS A 782 4.44 30.98 -39.67
N GLY A 783 4.39 31.02 -41.00
CA GLY A 783 4.23 29.85 -41.87
C GLY A 783 5.49 28.99 -42.04
N LYS A 784 6.56 29.18 -41.25
CA LYS A 784 7.79 28.39 -41.32
C LYS A 784 8.33 28.03 -39.94
N THR A 785 8.74 26.77 -39.80
CA THR A 785 9.49 26.23 -38.66
C THR A 785 10.86 26.90 -38.57
N PHE A 786 11.11 27.62 -37.46
CA PHE A 786 12.45 28.13 -37.14
C PHE A 786 13.02 27.46 -35.88
N THR A 787 14.25 26.99 -36.00
CA THR A 787 15.21 26.74 -34.91
C THR A 787 15.70 28.10 -34.39
N CYS A 788 15.35 28.47 -33.15
CA CYS A 788 15.74 29.77 -32.59
C CYS A 788 16.80 29.59 -31.50
N LYS A 789 17.96 30.22 -31.69
CA LYS A 789 19.15 30.09 -30.83
C LYS A 789 19.23 31.16 -29.72
N TYR A 790 18.47 32.25 -29.78
CA TYR A 790 18.50 33.29 -28.75
C TYR A 790 17.19 34.10 -28.75
N PHE A 791 16.24 33.73 -27.89
CA PHE A 791 15.18 34.63 -27.38
C PHE A 791 14.65 34.05 -26.06
N LEU A 792 14.53 34.87 -25.02
CA LEU A 792 13.78 34.57 -23.79
C LEU A 792 12.33 34.27 -24.19
N CYS A 793 11.97 32.99 -24.24
CA CYS A 793 10.68 32.53 -24.74
C CYS A 793 9.77 32.14 -23.56
N TYR A 794 8.90 33.05 -23.12
CA TYR A 794 7.62 32.66 -22.55
C TYR A 794 6.74 32.18 -23.71
N ARG A 795 6.71 30.87 -23.98
CA ARG A 795 5.93 30.27 -25.09
C ARG A 795 4.64 29.65 -24.55
N TRP A 796 3.49 30.14 -25.03
CA TRP A 796 2.16 29.60 -24.76
C TRP A 796 1.57 29.02 -26.06
N ARG A 797 0.98 27.81 -26.01
CA ARG A 797 0.21 27.22 -27.13
C ARG A 797 -1.30 27.40 -26.91
N VAL A 798 -1.95 27.96 -27.92
CA VAL A 798 -3.40 28.02 -28.12
C VAL A 798 -3.84 26.68 -28.70
N PHE A 799 -4.79 26.00 -28.06
CA PHE A 799 -5.49 24.85 -28.63
C PHE A 799 -6.39 25.35 -29.77
N THR A 800 -6.17 24.89 -31.00
CA THR A 800 -7.13 25.04 -32.10
C THR A 800 -8.18 23.94 -32.00
N SER A 801 -9.46 24.34 -32.10
CA SER A 801 -10.61 23.47 -32.34
C SER A 801 -10.53 22.76 -33.68
#